data_AF-A0A8T1W2K2-F1
#
_entry.id   AF-A0A8T1W2K2-F1
#
_cell.length_a   1.000
_cell.length_b   1.000
_cell.length_c   1.000
_cell.angle_alpha   90.00
_cell.angle_beta   90.00
_cell.angle_gamma   90.00
#
_symmetry.space_group_name_H-M   'P 1'
#
loop_
_entity.id
_entity.type
_entity.pdbx_description
1 polymer ?
#
loop_
_entity_poly.entity_id
_entity_poly.type
_entity_poly.pdbx_seq_one_letter_code
_entity_poly.pdbx_strand_id
1 'polypeptide(L)'
;MNAEDAPPPSELQLGALYGRYRHWRSPAAPPSDTSMGDASNEPPRASLCALVVQFEASAREDLRVGFASSVEASSDGPEDAVGAERRRNPLPEWAYEVAVGTSGNTELVWRKSASGRSKEVDLARVFTGRTCSAQEFVAYWVVVDVTSGSLSFGVGAQVGQDVLSTCQDPAFVRVTQSAFTSWDSPVSLRGIQVHGVYEGQTEALAAANVAAFAAPRPMVRADPLGKQDLLTPEQRQQYEAEYAASKRRAERFGAPFAPPDIKKFLDPREVRKLQRTGAIVPGFSTGIDITSQEEKSKRELRMKRFDTPEFAVEYTAETARALEQGMTQEEWAEKQRDQEKLRARAQKFGLSAEEDQSQVVPTGLKPATAKVRRERCDVEAPAVEGQPEVFRDDALHMYSLDDKFQQVRTSDVMDYFVGYGPAYVEWFNDSSCTVVFQDNFTAARALIALAKEVPRQTLTQKKETTKTEDALASGGDVDMADAEVPAVNASAAAMEDVKDEVEVPDADFNRSQWHLGNPIGSQTQPRDKKWRVLLRKATDNDFPPEKLPKKGMYHSRGSQRHDSRNNRRRNEREYGSSSRRRGVGSRAHPYGEFREDRRGDEPSGGRRHRNKQDDDRGTGKPSKRIRVNADGSINIVRGEQAAPAAASSEPAGENKPAEVPKSEPAPAAE
;
A
#
# COMPACT_ATOMS: atom_id res chain seq x y z
N MET A 1 27.52 54.41 -1.89
CA MET A 1 28.36 53.72 -0.90
C MET A 1 27.78 52.34 -0.76
N ASN A 2 28.49 51.37 -1.34
CA ASN A 2 28.00 50.03 -1.63
C ASN A 2 27.91 49.21 -0.34
N ALA A 3 26.82 48.46 -0.23
CA ALA A 3 26.69 47.34 0.68
C ALA A 3 27.50 46.17 0.10
N GLU A 4 28.69 45.94 0.64
CA GLU A 4 29.45 44.70 0.46
C GLU A 4 29.84 44.14 1.83
N ASP A 5 29.88 42.81 1.89
CA ASP A 5 30.36 41.93 2.96
C ASP A 5 29.44 41.64 4.16
N ALA A 6 28.30 40.98 3.88
CA ALA A 6 27.79 39.97 4.79
C ALA A 6 28.48 38.62 4.47
N PRO A 7 29.01 37.86 5.47
CA PRO A 7 29.65 36.58 5.21
C PRO A 7 28.68 35.61 4.52
N PRO A 8 29.16 34.71 3.64
CA PRO A 8 28.29 33.78 2.93
C PRO A 8 27.46 32.98 3.94
N PRO A 9 26.14 32.79 3.69
CA PRO A 9 25.30 32.02 4.60
C PRO A 9 25.92 30.64 4.76
N SER A 10 26.22 30.24 6.00
CA SER A 10 26.86 28.96 6.28
C SER A 10 25.97 27.82 5.79
N GLU A 11 26.23 27.33 4.59
CA GLU A 11 25.58 26.17 4.01
C GLU A 11 26.17 24.91 4.67
N LEU A 12 25.29 24.02 5.12
CA LEU A 12 25.65 22.77 5.77
C LEU A 12 24.99 21.64 5.00
N GLN A 13 25.80 20.78 4.40
CA GLN A 13 25.34 19.57 3.72
C GLN A 13 25.50 18.37 4.64
N LEU A 14 24.41 17.68 4.90
CA LEU A 14 24.36 16.45 5.68
C LEU A 14 24.10 15.29 4.72
N GLY A 15 24.99 14.30 4.71
CA GLY A 15 24.71 13.00 4.09
C GLY A 15 23.76 12.16 4.95
N ALA A 16 23.55 10.90 4.59
CA ALA A 16 22.85 9.95 5.46
C ALA A 16 23.65 9.71 6.75
N LEU A 17 23.23 10.35 7.84
CA LEU A 17 23.96 10.30 9.12
C LEU A 17 23.43 9.24 10.08
N TYR A 18 22.32 8.57 9.75
CA TYR A 18 21.69 7.52 10.58
C TYR A 18 21.53 7.96 12.04
N GLY A 19 21.04 9.19 12.25
CA GLY A 19 20.78 9.76 13.57
C GLY A 19 22.01 10.25 14.34
N ARG A 20 23.19 10.28 13.70
CA ARG A 20 24.40 10.83 14.34
C ARG A 20 24.40 12.35 14.23
N TYR A 21 24.32 13.02 15.38
CA TYR A 21 24.43 14.47 15.46
C TYR A 21 25.87 14.95 15.22
N ARG A 22 26.02 15.98 14.40
CA ARG A 22 27.29 16.66 14.12
C ARG A 22 27.12 18.17 14.25
N HIS A 23 28.24 18.86 14.46
CA HIS A 23 28.30 20.33 14.46
C HIS A 23 27.34 20.99 15.47
N TRP A 24 27.39 20.54 16.73
CA TRP A 24 26.67 21.18 17.83
C TRP A 24 27.01 22.67 17.91
N ARG A 25 25.96 23.51 17.94
CA ARG A 25 26.06 24.97 18.01
C ARG A 25 25.44 25.46 19.32
N SER A 26 26.18 26.32 20.00
CA SER A 26 25.69 27.09 21.14
C SER A 26 25.19 28.46 20.67
N PRO A 27 24.19 29.07 21.33
CA PRO A 27 23.83 30.46 21.06
C PRO A 27 25.01 31.39 21.34
N ALA A 28 25.03 32.54 20.67
CA ALA A 28 26.00 33.59 20.97
C ALA A 28 25.88 34.02 22.44
N ALA A 29 27.01 34.30 23.09
CA ALA A 29 27.01 34.81 24.46
C ALA A 29 26.17 36.09 24.56
N PRO A 30 25.51 36.33 25.71
CA PRO A 30 24.74 37.56 25.89
C PRO A 30 25.65 38.77 25.65
N PRO A 31 25.17 39.83 24.98
CA PRO A 31 25.96 41.04 24.80
C PRO A 31 26.36 41.55 26.19
N SER A 32 27.63 41.45 26.52
CA SER A 32 28.16 42.08 27.72
C SER A 32 28.08 43.58 27.47
N ASP A 33 27.14 44.27 28.10
CA ASP A 33 27.15 45.73 28.15
C ASP A 33 28.46 46.13 28.81
N THR A 34 29.45 46.47 27.98
CA THR A 34 30.76 46.97 28.40
C THR A 34 30.60 48.41 28.85
N SER A 35 29.88 48.63 29.96
CA SER A 35 30.04 49.87 30.70
C SER A 35 31.41 49.80 31.38
N MET A 36 32.36 50.58 30.88
CA MET A 36 33.66 50.82 31.51
C MET A 36 33.45 51.41 32.90
N GLY A 37 33.36 50.57 33.93
CA GLY A 37 33.17 50.98 35.32
C GLY A 37 33.52 49.86 36.28
N ASP A 38 34.72 49.96 36.85
CA ASP A 38 35.28 49.23 38.00
C ASP A 38 35.30 47.69 37.99
N ALA A 39 36.53 47.18 37.84
CA ALA A 39 36.90 45.79 38.06
C ALA A 39 36.81 45.42 39.56
N SER A 40 35.70 44.80 39.99
CA SER A 40 35.69 43.90 41.15
C SER A 40 34.40 43.09 41.36
N ASN A 41 33.32 43.34 40.61
CA ASN A 41 32.11 42.50 40.67
C ASN A 41 31.76 41.99 39.27
N GLU A 42 32.02 40.71 38.99
CA GLU A 42 31.54 40.05 37.77
C GLU A 42 30.00 40.08 37.82
N PRO A 43 29.32 40.80 36.91
CA PRO A 43 27.86 40.88 36.94
C PRO A 43 27.26 39.48 36.75
N PRO A 44 26.14 39.16 37.42
CA PRO A 44 25.49 37.87 37.26
C PRO A 44 25.17 37.64 35.78
N ARG A 45 25.69 36.53 35.21
CA ARG A 45 25.41 36.16 33.83
C ARG A 45 23.89 36.00 33.68
N ALA A 46 23.31 36.74 32.74
CA ALA A 46 21.88 36.67 32.45
C ALA A 46 21.48 35.21 32.15
N SER A 47 20.41 34.74 32.79
CA SER A 47 19.97 33.36 32.66
C SER A 47 19.34 33.13 31.28
N LEU A 48 19.68 32.02 30.61
CA LEU A 48 19.07 31.65 29.33
C LEU A 48 17.61 31.23 29.56
N CYS A 49 16.67 31.97 28.97
CA CYS A 49 15.23 31.72 29.08
C CYS A 49 14.68 30.89 27.94
N ALA A 50 15.14 31.10 26.70
CA ALA A 50 14.71 30.32 25.54
C ALA A 50 15.83 30.14 24.52
N LEU A 51 15.77 29.05 23.76
CA LEU A 51 16.65 28.78 22.61
C LEU A 51 15.80 28.80 21.34
N VAL A 52 16.15 29.68 20.41
CA VAL A 52 15.45 29.87 19.14
C VAL A 52 16.39 29.45 18.00
N VAL A 53 15.94 28.52 17.16
CA VAL A 53 16.68 28.04 16.00
C VAL A 53 15.88 28.37 14.75
N GLN A 54 16.47 29.12 13.82
CA GLN A 54 15.88 29.43 12.52
C GLN A 54 16.82 28.93 11.42
N PHE A 55 16.27 28.31 10.38
CA PHE A 55 17.07 27.79 9.28
C PHE A 55 16.20 27.53 8.06
N GLU A 56 16.83 27.38 6.90
CA GLU A 56 16.18 26.88 5.70
C GLU A 56 16.75 25.52 5.33
N ALA A 57 15.88 24.58 4.94
CA ALA A 57 16.30 23.24 4.53
C ALA A 57 15.66 22.80 3.22
N SER A 58 16.45 22.10 2.39
CA SER A 58 15.99 21.24 1.32
C SER A 58 16.26 19.79 1.71
N ALA A 59 15.19 19.01 1.83
CA ALA A 59 15.20 17.62 2.27
C ALA A 59 14.05 16.85 1.61
N ARG A 60 14.30 15.60 1.21
CA ARG A 60 13.24 14.71 0.75
C ARG A 60 12.30 14.32 1.89
N GLU A 61 12.89 13.91 3.01
CA GLU A 61 12.23 13.40 4.22
C GLU A 61 13.24 13.33 5.39
N ASP A 62 12.72 13.04 6.60
CA ASP A 62 13.47 12.76 7.84
C ASP A 62 14.60 13.75 8.20
N LEU A 63 14.28 15.04 8.15
CA LEU A 63 15.12 16.12 8.69
C LEU A 63 14.99 16.15 10.22
N ARG A 64 16.10 16.18 10.95
CA ARG A 64 16.09 16.17 12.42
C ARG A 64 16.88 17.30 13.04
N VAL A 65 16.34 17.90 14.09
CA VAL A 65 16.99 18.91 14.92
C VAL A 65 17.05 18.41 16.35
N GLY A 66 18.26 18.27 16.89
CA GLY A 66 18.52 17.75 18.22
C GLY A 66 18.99 18.85 19.16
N PHE A 67 18.66 18.70 20.43
CA PHE A 67 18.99 19.64 21.50
C PHE A 67 19.69 18.91 22.64
N ALA A 68 20.77 19.48 23.17
CA ALA A 68 21.55 18.89 24.26
C ALA A 68 21.91 19.93 25.33
N SER A 69 22.20 19.45 26.54
CA SER A 69 22.84 20.25 27.57
C SER A 69 24.31 20.49 27.20
N SER A 70 24.83 21.68 27.50
CA SER A 70 26.26 21.91 27.44
C SER A 70 26.95 20.98 28.45
N VAL A 71 27.97 20.26 27.99
CA VAL A 71 28.92 19.60 28.88
C VAL A 71 29.83 20.70 29.38
N GLU A 72 29.41 21.45 30.40
CA GLU A 72 30.35 22.26 31.14
C GLU A 72 31.36 21.28 31.74
N ALA A 73 32.62 21.43 31.35
CA ALA A 73 33.72 20.64 31.89
C ALA A 73 33.70 20.83 33.41
N SER A 74 33.20 19.84 34.13
CA SER A 74 33.30 19.79 35.59
C SER A 74 34.79 19.73 35.93
N SER A 75 35.40 20.90 36.13
CA SER A 75 36.83 21.08 36.41
C SER A 75 37.18 20.93 37.89
N ASP A 76 36.27 20.42 38.73
CA ASP A 76 36.49 20.26 40.17
C ASP A 76 36.67 18.78 40.55
N GLY A 77 37.61 18.11 39.86
CA GLY A 77 38.16 16.82 40.31
C GLY A 77 39.62 17.03 40.70
N PRO A 78 40.06 16.66 41.92
CA PRO A 78 41.42 16.89 42.38
C PRO A 78 42.44 16.21 41.45
N GLU A 79 43.37 16.99 40.93
CA GLU A 79 44.48 16.58 40.08
C GLU A 79 45.47 15.71 40.87
N ASP A 80 45.21 14.40 40.97
CA ASP A 80 46.23 13.44 41.39
C ASP A 80 45.94 12.05 40.79
N ALA A 81 46.27 11.87 39.51
CA ALA A 81 46.58 10.55 38.94
C ALA A 81 47.25 10.68 37.56
N VAL A 82 48.56 10.48 37.54
CA VAL A 82 49.38 10.32 36.34
C VAL A 82 49.03 8.98 35.68
N GLY A 83 48.17 9.02 34.65
CA GLY A 83 47.80 7.83 33.86
C GLY A 83 47.24 8.24 32.50
N ALA A 84 48.09 8.16 31.48
CA ALA A 84 47.78 8.54 30.10
C ALA A 84 46.82 7.55 29.42
N GLU A 85 45.53 7.64 29.73
CA GLU A 85 44.48 7.19 28.81
C GLU A 85 43.85 8.42 28.15
N ARG A 86 43.85 8.43 26.80
CA ARG A 86 43.15 9.44 26.00
C ARG A 86 41.67 9.42 26.38
N ARG A 87 41.28 10.24 27.36
CA ARG A 87 39.88 10.50 27.71
C ARG A 87 39.20 11.05 26.45
N ARG A 88 38.47 10.19 25.74
CA ARG A 88 37.56 10.62 24.68
C ARG A 88 36.53 11.52 25.36
N ASN A 89 36.57 12.82 25.08
CA ASN A 89 35.54 13.75 25.54
C ASN A 89 34.17 13.14 25.20
N PRO A 90 33.27 12.96 26.19
CA PRO A 90 31.96 12.42 25.91
C PRO A 90 31.28 13.33 24.90
N LEU A 91 30.91 12.78 23.75
CA LEU A 91 30.13 13.51 22.76
C LEU A 91 28.79 13.89 23.42
N PRO A 92 28.33 15.13 23.30
CA PRO A 92 27.03 15.51 23.82
C PRO A 92 25.94 14.63 23.18
N GLU A 93 25.22 13.91 24.03
CA GLU A 93 24.03 13.15 23.65
C GLU A 93 22.83 14.11 23.63
N TRP A 94 21.96 13.95 22.64
CA TRP A 94 20.76 14.76 22.54
C TRP A 94 19.76 14.37 23.64
N ALA A 95 19.12 15.38 24.23
CA ALA A 95 18.04 15.24 25.21
C ALA A 95 16.66 15.32 24.52
N TYR A 96 16.51 16.20 23.53
CA TYR A 96 15.31 16.35 22.71
C TYR A 96 15.64 16.30 21.23
N GLU A 97 14.71 15.80 20.43
CA GLU A 97 14.79 15.75 18.97
C GLU A 97 13.43 16.16 18.40
N VAL A 98 13.43 17.01 17.37
CA VAL A 98 12.28 17.16 16.47
C VAL A 98 12.64 16.55 15.13
N ALA A 99 11.88 15.52 14.73
CA ALA A 99 12.00 14.86 13.44
C ALA A 99 10.86 15.32 12.52
N VAL A 100 11.22 15.90 11.38
CA VAL A 100 10.34 16.55 10.43
C VAL A 100 10.30 15.72 9.16
N GLY A 101 9.09 15.44 8.69
CA GLY A 101 8.89 14.65 7.50
C GLY A 101 9.22 13.17 7.71
N THR A 102 8.98 12.65 8.91
CA THR A 102 8.99 11.21 9.17
C THR A 102 7.81 10.52 8.46
N SER A 103 7.87 9.18 8.35
CA SER A 103 6.85 8.37 7.66
C SER A 103 6.59 8.88 6.24
N GLY A 104 7.63 8.97 5.40
CA GLY A 104 7.50 9.43 4.01
C GLY A 104 7.05 10.89 3.87
N ASN A 105 7.56 11.77 4.73
CA ASN A 105 7.30 13.21 4.70
C ASN A 105 5.85 13.63 5.05
N THR A 106 5.23 13.02 6.06
CA THR A 106 3.88 13.41 6.51
C THR A 106 3.73 13.70 7.98
N GLU A 107 4.71 13.27 8.77
CA GLU A 107 4.63 13.33 10.22
C GLU A 107 5.77 14.15 10.80
N LEU A 108 5.41 14.94 11.80
CA LEU A 108 6.34 15.63 12.69
C LEU A 108 6.29 14.95 14.06
N VAL A 109 7.45 14.60 14.59
CA VAL A 109 7.58 13.92 15.88
C VAL A 109 8.55 14.68 16.78
N TRP A 110 8.10 15.00 18.00
CA TRP A 110 8.96 15.41 19.10
C TRP A 110 9.32 14.20 19.94
N ARG A 111 10.61 13.99 20.18
CA ARG A 111 11.15 12.91 20.99
C ARG A 111 12.00 13.43 22.13
N LYS A 112 11.97 12.68 23.23
CA LYS A 112 12.87 12.83 24.37
C LYS A 112 13.72 11.58 24.52
N SER A 113 15.02 11.77 24.73
CA SER A 113 15.93 10.70 25.13
C SER A 113 15.69 10.37 26.59
N ALA A 114 15.24 9.15 26.90
CA ALA A 114 15.15 8.69 28.29
C ALA A 114 16.52 8.13 28.71
N SER A 115 16.88 8.31 30.00
CA SER A 115 18.15 7.85 30.54
C SER A 115 18.31 6.32 30.40
N GLY A 116 19.18 5.91 29.49
CA GLY A 116 19.44 4.52 29.11
C GLY A 116 19.53 4.41 27.59
N ARG A 117 20.61 3.79 27.08
CA ARG A 117 21.08 3.83 25.67
C ARG A 117 20.08 3.43 24.55
N SER A 118 18.78 3.24 24.81
CA SER A 118 17.83 2.77 23.81
C SER A 118 16.36 3.13 24.01
N LYS A 119 15.99 3.98 24.99
CA LYS A 119 14.57 4.28 25.22
C LYS A 119 14.24 5.72 24.82
N GLU A 120 13.67 5.87 23.63
CA GLU A 120 13.11 7.12 23.13
C GLU A 120 11.64 7.22 23.52
N VAL A 121 11.18 8.42 23.90
CA VAL A 121 9.78 8.68 24.23
C VAL A 121 9.24 9.76 23.30
N ASP A 122 8.22 9.44 22.51
CA ASP A 122 7.51 10.41 21.69
C ASP A 122 6.67 11.33 22.59
N LEU A 123 7.01 12.62 22.63
CA LEU A 123 6.28 13.66 23.37
C LEU A 123 5.05 14.14 22.59
N ALA A 124 5.19 14.26 21.27
CA ALA A 124 4.11 14.66 20.38
C ALA A 124 4.35 14.07 18.98
N ARG A 125 3.27 13.63 18.34
CA ARG A 125 3.26 13.15 16.95
C ARG A 125 2.09 13.79 16.22
N VAL A 126 2.40 14.57 15.19
CA VAL A 126 1.41 15.35 14.44
C VAL A 126 1.48 14.95 12.98
N PHE A 127 0.32 14.61 12.40
CA PHE A 127 0.19 14.38 10.97
C PHE A 127 -0.02 15.72 10.26
N THR A 128 1.04 16.20 9.62
CA THR A 128 1.12 17.53 9.00
C THR A 128 0.94 17.48 7.48
N GLY A 129 1.01 16.29 6.86
CA GLY A 129 1.16 16.16 5.41
C GLY A 129 2.56 16.59 4.98
N ARG A 130 2.72 16.99 3.71
CA ARG A 130 4.03 17.27 3.11
C ARG A 130 4.69 18.49 3.76
N THR A 131 5.74 18.27 4.54
CA THR A 131 6.48 19.34 5.25
C THR A 131 7.84 19.65 4.64
N CYS A 132 8.50 18.65 4.04
CA CYS A 132 9.83 18.78 3.42
C CYS A 132 9.73 18.89 1.89
N SER A 133 10.73 19.52 1.28
CA SER A 133 10.89 19.61 -0.18
C SER A 133 12.32 19.32 -0.57
N ALA A 134 12.52 18.46 -1.56
CA ALA A 134 13.83 18.21 -2.17
C ALA A 134 14.19 19.26 -3.24
N GLN A 135 13.20 20.04 -3.69
CA GLN A 135 13.36 21.00 -4.80
C GLN A 135 13.55 22.43 -4.33
N GLU A 136 12.96 22.78 -3.18
CA GLU A 136 12.90 24.14 -2.67
C GLU A 136 13.40 24.18 -1.23
N PHE A 137 14.11 25.24 -0.89
CA PHE A 137 14.46 25.52 0.51
C PHE A 137 13.23 26.05 1.23
N VAL A 138 12.87 25.37 2.31
CA VAL A 138 11.74 25.71 3.17
C VAL A 138 12.29 26.31 4.45
N ALA A 139 11.74 27.45 4.88
CA ALA A 139 12.13 28.09 6.13
C ALA A 139 11.43 27.41 7.32
N TYR A 140 12.21 27.09 8.34
CA TYR A 140 11.76 26.46 9.58
C TYR A 140 12.24 27.26 10.78
N TRP A 141 11.47 27.14 11.86
CA TRP A 141 11.86 27.68 13.15
C TRP A 141 11.50 26.69 14.26
N VAL A 142 12.33 26.70 15.31
CA VAL A 142 12.15 25.89 16.51
C VAL A 142 12.39 26.76 17.72
N VAL A 143 11.51 26.67 18.71
CA VAL A 143 11.65 27.37 19.99
C VAL A 143 11.59 26.35 21.11
N VAL A 144 12.61 26.40 21.95
CA VAL A 144 12.69 25.65 23.21
C VAL A 144 12.68 26.65 24.34
N ASP A 145 11.54 26.79 25.02
CA ASP A 145 11.43 27.60 26.22
C ASP A 145 11.98 26.83 27.41
N VAL A 146 13.15 27.27 27.87
CA VAL A 146 13.92 26.63 28.94
C VAL A 146 13.27 26.84 30.31
N THR A 147 12.45 27.88 30.45
CA THR A 147 11.77 28.20 31.72
C THR A 147 10.50 27.40 31.92
N SER A 148 9.67 27.28 30.88
CA SER A 148 8.40 26.56 30.95
C SER A 148 8.48 25.08 30.55
N GLY A 149 9.58 24.68 29.92
CA GLY A 149 9.75 23.34 29.33
C GLY A 149 8.87 23.12 28.10
N SER A 150 8.46 24.21 27.43
CA SER A 150 7.62 24.17 26.24
C SER A 150 8.45 24.13 24.97
N LEU A 151 8.06 23.28 24.03
CA LEU A 151 8.73 23.03 22.76
C LEU A 151 7.76 23.36 21.63
N SER A 152 8.17 24.17 20.66
CA SER A 152 7.37 24.51 19.49
C SER A 152 8.17 24.45 18.21
N PHE A 153 7.51 23.97 17.15
CA PHE A 153 8.04 23.92 15.80
C PHE A 153 7.04 24.52 14.82
N GLY A 154 7.53 25.27 13.84
CA GLY A 154 6.71 25.76 12.73
C GLY A 154 7.49 26.00 11.45
N VAL A 155 6.75 26.41 10.43
CA VAL A 155 7.26 26.66 9.08
C VAL A 155 7.07 28.14 8.76
N GLY A 156 8.09 28.78 8.23
CA GLY A 156 8.03 30.20 7.88
C GLY A 156 9.32 30.94 8.25
N ALA A 157 9.44 32.15 7.72
CA ALA A 157 10.60 33.00 7.97
C ALA A 157 10.56 33.65 9.37
N GLN A 158 9.36 33.84 9.93
CA GLN A 158 9.16 34.48 11.23
C GLN A 158 8.81 33.44 12.30
N VAL A 159 9.44 33.55 13.46
CA VAL A 159 9.12 32.72 14.63
C VAL A 159 7.67 32.93 15.04
N GLY A 160 6.96 31.84 15.34
CA GLY A 160 5.54 31.86 15.67
C GLY A 160 4.60 31.87 14.45
N GLN A 161 5.12 32.06 13.24
CA GLN A 161 4.34 31.91 12.02
C GLN A 161 4.06 30.42 11.74
N ASP A 162 2.80 30.08 11.49
CA ASP A 162 2.37 28.75 11.02
C ASP A 162 2.94 27.60 11.87
N VAL A 163 2.53 27.61 13.13
CA VAL A 163 2.90 26.62 14.16
C VAL A 163 2.35 25.25 13.77
N LEU A 164 3.24 24.26 13.70
CA LEU A 164 2.90 22.88 13.38
C LEU A 164 2.67 22.02 14.60
N SER A 165 3.45 22.23 15.65
CA SER A 165 3.35 21.46 16.89
C SER A 165 3.84 22.27 18.07
N THR A 166 3.18 22.04 19.20
CA THR A 166 3.59 22.53 20.51
C THR A 166 3.40 21.39 21.52
N CYS A 167 4.41 21.15 22.36
CA CYS A 167 4.31 20.22 23.47
C CYS A 167 5.02 20.77 24.71
N GLN A 168 4.69 20.22 25.87
CA GLN A 168 5.30 20.61 27.14
C GLN A 168 5.77 19.36 27.87
N ASP A 169 7.00 19.38 28.38
CA ASP A 169 7.56 18.29 29.15
C ASP A 169 7.63 18.67 30.64
N PRO A 170 6.87 17.99 31.53
CA PRO A 170 6.92 18.30 32.96
C PRO A 170 8.27 17.95 33.60
N ALA A 171 9.07 17.08 32.99
CA ALA A 171 10.40 16.69 33.46
C ALA A 171 11.48 17.25 32.54
N PHE A 172 11.37 18.53 32.20
CA PHE A 172 12.23 19.19 31.21
C PHE A 172 13.72 19.14 31.59
N VAL A 173 14.57 18.75 30.63
CA VAL A 173 16.03 18.77 30.75
C VAL A 173 16.56 20.05 30.11
N ARG A 174 17.32 20.84 30.86
CA ARG A 174 17.88 22.09 30.35
C ARG A 174 18.77 21.83 29.13
N VAL A 175 18.48 22.50 28.02
CA VAL A 175 19.29 22.44 26.79
C VAL A 175 19.87 23.80 26.47
N THR A 176 21.07 23.79 25.90
CA THR A 176 21.82 25.01 25.53
C THR A 176 22.46 24.89 24.16
N GLN A 177 22.45 23.71 23.55
CA GLN A 177 23.05 23.45 22.25
C GLN A 177 22.03 22.83 21.30
N SER A 178 22.19 23.11 20.01
CA SER A 178 21.40 22.50 18.95
C SER A 178 22.30 21.91 17.86
N ALA A 179 21.88 20.81 17.26
CA ALA A 179 22.56 20.17 16.13
C ALA A 179 21.52 19.64 15.13
N PHE A 180 22.00 19.29 13.94
CA PHE A 180 21.18 18.74 12.87
C PHE A 180 21.64 17.33 12.51
N THR A 181 20.71 16.49 12.09
CA THR A 181 21.01 15.18 11.53
C THR A 181 19.94 14.78 10.52
N SER A 182 20.19 13.68 9.81
CA SER A 182 19.23 13.01 8.95
C SER A 182 19.46 11.51 9.06
N TRP A 183 18.47 10.73 8.61
CA TRP A 183 18.56 9.28 8.66
C TRP A 183 19.18 8.70 7.39
N ASP A 184 18.36 8.47 6.38
CA ASP A 184 18.70 7.87 5.09
C ASP A 184 18.79 8.90 3.95
N SER A 185 18.10 10.03 4.09
CA SER A 185 18.04 11.07 3.07
C SER A 185 19.08 12.18 3.32
N PRO A 186 19.77 12.66 2.27
CA PRO A 186 20.63 13.82 2.38
C PRO A 186 19.80 15.09 2.62
N VAL A 187 20.38 16.03 3.36
CA VAL A 187 19.75 17.31 3.72
C VAL A 187 20.72 18.45 3.46
N SER A 188 20.27 19.48 2.76
CA SER A 188 21.00 20.73 2.61
C SER A 188 20.35 21.81 3.47
N LEU A 189 21.14 22.41 4.37
CA LEU A 189 20.71 23.48 5.27
C LEU A 189 21.44 24.77 4.93
N ARG A 190 20.76 25.91 5.06
CA ARG A 190 21.36 27.24 4.96
C ARG A 190 20.71 28.21 5.92
N GLY A 191 21.36 29.36 6.15
CA GLY A 191 20.83 30.41 7.02
C GLY A 191 20.59 29.96 8.46
N ILE A 192 21.40 29.01 8.97
CA ILE A 192 21.26 28.47 10.32
C ILE A 192 21.60 29.56 11.33
N GLN A 193 20.62 29.98 12.12
CA GLN A 193 20.74 30.92 13.22
C GLN A 193 20.29 30.27 14.52
N VAL A 194 21.12 30.37 15.55
CA VAL A 194 20.85 29.83 16.90
C VAL A 194 20.94 31.00 17.87
N HIS A 195 19.80 31.47 18.35
CA HIS A 195 19.68 32.64 19.21
C HIS A 195 19.30 32.21 20.62
N GLY A 196 20.05 32.70 21.61
CA GLY A 196 19.70 32.58 23.02
C GLY A 196 18.90 33.81 23.43
N VAL A 197 17.73 33.60 24.01
CA VAL A 197 16.93 34.67 24.62
C VAL A 197 17.21 34.65 26.11
N TYR A 198 17.76 35.75 26.61
CA TYR A 198 18.20 35.89 28.00
C TYR A 198 17.24 36.74 28.81
N GLU A 199 17.25 36.50 30.13
CA GLU A 199 16.49 37.29 31.09
C GLU A 199 16.82 38.79 30.94
N GLY A 200 15.79 39.63 30.89
CA GLY A 200 15.91 41.08 30.66
C GLY A 200 15.67 41.54 29.20
N GLN A 201 15.70 40.64 28.22
CA GLN A 201 15.39 40.96 26.82
C GLN A 201 13.89 40.90 26.54
N THR A 202 13.11 41.88 27.01
CA THR A 202 11.64 41.85 26.99
C THR A 202 11.02 41.61 25.61
N GLU A 203 11.52 42.24 24.55
CA GLU A 203 11.01 42.05 23.19
C GLU A 203 11.31 40.65 22.63
N ALA A 204 12.53 40.15 22.83
CA ALA A 204 12.93 38.82 22.40
C ALA A 204 12.22 37.71 23.19
N LEU A 205 11.99 37.93 24.50
CA LEU A 205 11.18 37.08 25.35
C LEU A 205 9.73 37.04 24.88
N ALA A 206 9.15 38.18 24.51
CA ALA A 206 7.80 38.22 23.96
C ALA A 206 7.69 37.46 22.63
N ALA A 207 8.70 37.58 21.75
CA ALA A 207 8.74 36.88 20.47
C ALA A 207 9.00 35.36 20.61
N ALA A 208 9.71 34.92 21.65
CA ALA A 208 9.99 33.52 21.94
C ALA A 208 8.99 32.88 22.91
N ASN A 209 7.96 33.61 23.34
CA ASN A 209 6.96 33.10 24.28
C ASN A 209 6.05 32.08 23.58
N VAL A 210 6.32 30.80 23.83
CA VAL A 210 5.56 29.67 23.27
C VAL A 210 4.08 29.74 23.64
N ALA A 211 3.73 30.23 24.83
CA ALA A 211 2.33 30.35 25.26
C ALA A 211 1.56 31.44 24.50
N ALA A 212 2.26 32.41 23.89
CA ALA A 212 1.66 33.45 23.06
C ALA A 212 1.44 33.02 21.61
N PHE A 213 2.03 31.90 21.18
CA PHE A 213 1.86 31.40 19.82
C PHE A 213 0.43 30.94 19.55
N ALA A 214 -0.02 31.12 18.30
CA ALA A 214 -1.29 30.59 17.87
C ALA A 214 -1.30 29.06 18.03
N ALA A 215 -2.45 28.50 18.42
CA ALA A 215 -2.59 27.06 18.51
C ALA A 215 -2.29 26.39 17.16
N PRO A 216 -1.62 25.22 17.14
CA PRO A 216 -1.32 24.52 15.89
C PRO A 216 -2.58 24.30 15.05
N ARG A 217 -2.52 24.71 13.79
CA ARG A 217 -3.69 24.63 12.90
C ARG A 217 -3.91 23.18 12.44
N PRO A 218 -5.13 22.63 12.53
CA PRO A 218 -5.44 21.33 11.93
C PRO A 218 -5.46 21.47 10.40
N MET A 219 -4.34 21.15 9.78
CA MET A 219 -4.10 21.27 8.34
C MET A 219 -3.30 20.08 7.86
N VAL A 220 -3.67 19.53 6.70
CA VAL A 220 -2.90 18.48 6.03
C VAL A 220 -2.31 19.06 4.77
N ARG A 221 -1.01 19.31 4.79
CA ARG A 221 -0.29 20.00 3.71
C ARG A 221 -0.17 19.13 2.46
N ALA A 222 -0.52 19.70 1.31
CA ALA A 222 -0.12 19.17 0.00
C ALA A 222 1.28 19.66 -0.40
N ASP A 223 1.65 20.84 0.08
CA ASP A 223 2.91 21.54 -0.19
C ASP A 223 3.61 21.95 1.13
N PRO A 224 4.95 22.01 1.14
CA PRO A 224 5.73 22.34 2.35
C PRO A 224 5.30 23.64 3.04
N LEU A 225 4.95 24.64 2.22
CA LEU A 225 4.57 25.98 2.68
C LEU A 225 3.10 26.08 3.11
N GLY A 226 2.33 25.00 3.00
CA GLY A 226 0.92 24.96 3.42
C GLY A 226 0.01 25.89 2.64
N LYS A 227 0.35 26.26 1.39
CA LYS A 227 -0.52 27.03 0.51
C LYS A 227 -1.76 26.24 0.11
N GLN A 228 -1.64 24.92 0.04
CA GLN A 228 -2.72 24.00 -0.29
C GLN A 228 -2.95 23.01 0.86
N ASP A 229 -4.13 23.12 1.47
CA ASP A 229 -4.66 22.15 2.41
C ASP A 229 -5.42 21.06 1.65
N LEU A 230 -5.14 19.81 2.00
CA LEU A 230 -5.86 18.63 1.51
C LEU A 230 -7.22 18.49 2.19
N LEU A 231 -7.39 19.06 3.38
CA LEU A 231 -8.70 19.12 4.02
C LEU A 231 -9.55 20.25 3.44
N THR A 232 -10.78 19.91 3.08
CA THR A 232 -11.81 20.92 2.81
C THR A 232 -12.20 21.66 4.11
N PRO A 233 -12.73 22.89 4.02
CA PRO A 233 -13.18 23.64 5.20
C PRO A 233 -14.22 22.88 6.04
N GLU A 234 -15.10 22.11 5.38
CA GLU A 234 -16.12 21.29 6.02
C GLU A 234 -15.50 20.12 6.78
N GLN A 235 -14.55 19.39 6.17
CA GLN A 235 -13.82 18.30 6.83
C GLN A 235 -13.02 18.80 8.05
N ARG A 236 -12.42 19.98 7.96
CA ARG A 236 -11.74 20.61 9.10
C ARG A 236 -12.71 20.88 10.25
N GLN A 237 -13.87 21.47 9.97
CA GLN A 237 -14.88 21.73 11.00
C GLN A 237 -15.38 20.43 11.65
N GLN A 238 -15.56 19.36 10.87
CA GLN A 238 -15.93 18.05 11.39
C GLN A 238 -14.84 17.48 12.31
N TYR A 239 -13.57 17.56 11.91
CA TYR A 239 -12.44 17.16 12.74
C TYR A 239 -12.37 17.95 14.04
N GLU A 240 -12.52 19.28 13.98
CA GLU A 240 -12.52 20.15 15.17
C GLU A 240 -13.68 19.82 16.11
N ALA A 241 -14.87 19.53 15.57
CA ALA A 241 -16.02 19.11 16.36
C ALA A 241 -15.78 17.75 17.05
N GLU A 242 -15.22 16.76 16.34
CA GLU A 242 -14.89 15.46 16.92
C GLU A 242 -13.76 15.56 17.94
N TYR A 243 -12.76 16.42 17.70
CA TYR A 243 -11.68 16.71 18.64
C TYR A 243 -12.24 17.31 19.93
N ALA A 244 -13.09 18.34 19.83
CA ALA A 244 -13.73 18.97 20.99
C ALA A 244 -14.65 18.00 21.75
N ALA A 245 -15.40 17.16 21.03
CA ALA A 245 -16.24 16.13 21.64
C ALA A 245 -15.39 15.07 22.37
N SER A 246 -14.28 14.65 21.77
CA SER A 246 -13.35 13.68 22.36
C SER A 246 -12.64 14.26 23.59
N LYS A 247 -12.26 15.54 23.56
CA LYS A 247 -11.69 16.25 24.71
C LYS A 247 -12.67 16.33 25.87
N ARG A 248 -13.91 16.76 25.61
CA ARG A 248 -14.98 16.79 26.63
C ARG A 248 -15.26 15.39 27.21
N ARG A 249 -15.20 14.35 26.37
CA ARG A 249 -15.35 12.97 26.81
C ARG A 249 -14.20 12.55 27.73
N ALA A 250 -12.95 12.80 27.33
CA ALA A 250 -11.77 12.50 28.15
C ALA A 250 -11.84 13.20 29.52
N GLU A 251 -12.17 14.49 29.55
CA GLU A 251 -12.37 15.26 30.78
C GLU A 251 -13.51 14.69 31.64
N ARG A 252 -14.65 14.35 31.03
CA ARG A 252 -15.82 13.80 31.74
C ARG A 252 -15.55 12.43 32.37
N PHE A 253 -14.74 11.60 31.71
CA PHE A 253 -14.46 10.23 32.15
C PHE A 253 -13.10 10.08 32.85
N GLY A 254 -12.31 11.15 32.97
CA GLY A 254 -10.95 11.10 33.52
C GLY A 254 -9.99 10.21 32.74
N ALA A 255 -10.29 9.95 31.46
CA ALA A 255 -9.47 9.11 30.59
C ALA A 255 -8.38 9.94 29.90
N PRO A 256 -7.22 9.35 29.54
CA PRO A 256 -6.22 10.04 28.74
C PRO A 256 -6.84 10.48 27.41
N PHE A 257 -6.67 11.76 27.07
CA PHE A 257 -7.17 12.30 25.82
C PHE A 257 -6.39 11.73 24.64
N ALA A 258 -7.08 11.06 23.72
CA ALA A 258 -6.54 10.63 22.44
C ALA A 258 -7.20 11.47 21.33
N PRO A 259 -6.42 12.21 20.52
CA PRO A 259 -6.97 12.97 19.41
C PRO A 259 -7.55 12.03 18.34
N PRO A 260 -8.67 12.40 17.69
CA PRO A 260 -9.19 11.64 16.55
C PRO A 260 -8.17 11.61 15.41
N ASP A 261 -8.19 10.53 14.63
CA ASP A 261 -7.28 10.38 13.50
C ASP A 261 -7.74 11.25 12.33
N ILE A 262 -6.94 12.28 12.01
CA ILE A 262 -7.21 13.23 10.92
C ILE A 262 -7.31 12.54 9.55
N LYS A 263 -6.69 11.36 9.39
CA LYS A 263 -6.72 10.58 8.14
C LYS A 263 -8.11 10.12 7.76
N LYS A 264 -9.03 9.99 8.74
CA LYS A 264 -10.44 9.61 8.50
C LYS A 264 -11.22 10.68 7.74
N PHE A 265 -10.72 11.91 7.74
CA PHE A 265 -11.39 13.06 7.12
C PHE A 265 -10.82 13.41 5.75
N LEU A 266 -9.74 12.77 5.32
CA LEU A 266 -9.16 12.97 3.98
C LEU A 266 -9.91 12.17 2.91
N ASP A 267 -9.84 12.61 1.65
CA ASP A 267 -10.33 11.82 0.53
C ASP A 267 -9.53 10.49 0.49
N PRO A 268 -10.21 9.32 0.45
CA PRO A 268 -9.54 8.04 0.28
C PRO A 268 -8.53 7.98 -0.88
N ARG A 269 -8.70 8.79 -1.92
CA ARG A 269 -7.72 8.90 -3.02
C ARG A 269 -6.42 9.58 -2.60
N GLU A 270 -6.50 10.62 -1.78
CA GLU A 270 -5.34 11.35 -1.29
C GLU A 270 -4.60 10.55 -0.22
N VAL A 271 -5.33 9.88 0.67
CA VAL A 271 -4.76 8.88 1.60
C VAL A 271 -4.00 7.81 0.83
N ARG A 272 -4.56 7.31 -0.27
CA ARG A 272 -3.88 6.34 -1.16
C ARG A 272 -2.65 6.93 -1.83
N LYS A 273 -2.70 8.18 -2.31
CA LYS A 273 -1.52 8.85 -2.89
C LYS A 273 -0.39 8.95 -1.88
N LEU A 274 -0.73 9.30 -0.63
CA LEU A 274 0.21 9.38 0.48
C LEU A 274 0.74 7.97 0.85
N GLN A 275 -0.09 6.93 0.88
CA GLN A 275 0.36 5.55 1.08
C GLN A 275 1.33 5.08 -0.04
N ARG A 276 1.03 5.38 -1.30
CA ARG A 276 1.87 5.02 -2.46
C ARG A 276 3.26 5.66 -2.40
N THR A 277 3.38 6.87 -1.86
CA THR A 277 4.69 7.53 -1.70
C THR A 277 5.44 7.08 -0.44
N GLY A 278 4.94 6.07 0.29
CA GLY A 278 5.49 5.64 1.58
C GLY A 278 5.19 6.62 2.73
N ALA A 279 4.34 7.61 2.46
CA ALA A 279 3.99 8.73 3.33
C ALA A 279 3.04 8.36 4.47
N ILE A 280 2.43 7.18 4.40
CA ILE A 280 1.61 6.65 5.49
C ILE A 280 2.09 5.23 5.68
N VAL A 281 2.57 4.93 6.88
CA VAL A 281 2.84 3.54 7.27
C VAL A 281 1.55 2.76 7.00
N PRO A 282 1.59 1.69 6.17
CA PRO A 282 0.43 0.84 5.95
C PRO A 282 -0.18 0.49 7.31
N GLY A 283 -1.51 0.47 7.41
CA GLY A 283 -2.18 0.11 8.65
C GLY A 283 -1.75 -1.28 9.14
N PHE A 284 -2.31 -1.72 10.26
CA PHE A 284 -2.08 -3.06 10.82
C PHE A 284 -2.09 -4.14 9.72
N SER A 285 -0.91 -4.68 9.38
CA SER A 285 -0.77 -5.76 8.40
C SER A 285 -1.43 -7.00 8.99
N THR A 286 -2.56 -7.40 8.42
CA THR A 286 -3.33 -8.55 8.90
C THR A 286 -2.74 -9.84 8.34
N GLY A 287 -1.45 -10.10 8.59
CA GLY A 287 -0.82 -11.28 8.00
C GLY A 287 0.64 -11.48 8.36
N ILE A 288 1.02 -12.75 8.36
CA ILE A 288 2.41 -13.19 8.31
C ILE A 288 2.75 -13.36 6.83
N ASP A 289 3.94 -12.93 6.43
CA ASP A 289 4.47 -13.23 5.09
C ASP A 289 4.68 -14.74 4.95
N ILE A 290 3.75 -15.42 4.28
CA ILE A 290 3.83 -16.86 4.01
C ILE A 290 5.02 -17.19 3.10
N THR A 291 5.51 -16.23 2.33
CA THR A 291 6.58 -16.44 1.35
C THR A 291 7.98 -16.22 1.91
N SER A 292 8.08 -15.52 3.05
CA SER A 292 9.35 -15.28 3.75
C SER A 292 10.05 -16.57 4.15
N GLN A 293 11.38 -16.58 4.05
CA GLN A 293 12.23 -17.70 4.47
C GLN A 293 12.05 -18.03 5.96
N GLU A 294 11.83 -17.03 6.80
CA GLU A 294 11.58 -17.23 8.23
C GLU A 294 10.28 -17.98 8.49
N GLU A 295 9.21 -17.68 7.74
CA GLU A 295 7.94 -18.38 7.92
C GLU A 295 7.97 -19.79 7.30
N LYS A 296 8.69 -19.96 6.18
CA LYS A 296 8.98 -21.28 5.59
C LYS A 296 9.72 -22.17 6.57
N SER A 297 10.79 -21.68 7.22
CA SER A 297 11.53 -22.45 8.23
C SER A 297 10.71 -22.72 9.49
N LYS A 298 9.96 -21.74 10.01
CA LYS A 298 9.00 -21.97 11.11
C LYS A 298 7.93 -22.99 10.75
N ARG A 299 7.51 -23.06 9.49
CA ARG A 299 6.59 -24.07 8.98
C ARG A 299 7.25 -25.45 8.92
N GLU A 300 8.44 -25.57 8.37
CA GLU A 300 9.18 -26.83 8.36
C GLU A 300 9.42 -27.37 9.77
N LEU A 301 9.75 -26.50 10.72
CA LEU A 301 9.88 -26.87 12.13
C LEU A 301 8.56 -27.33 12.74
N ARG A 302 7.43 -26.67 12.40
CA ARG A 302 6.09 -27.13 12.81
C ARG A 302 5.77 -28.49 12.19
N MET A 303 6.07 -28.70 10.91
CA MET A 303 5.84 -29.98 10.26
C MET A 303 6.63 -31.10 10.93
N LYS A 304 7.91 -30.87 11.23
CA LYS A 304 8.76 -31.82 11.97
C LYS A 304 8.26 -32.08 13.40
N ARG A 305 7.60 -31.10 14.01
CA ARG A 305 7.07 -31.23 15.37
C ARG A 305 5.71 -31.94 15.42
N PHE A 306 4.92 -31.83 14.35
CA PHE A 306 3.55 -32.35 14.28
C PHE A 306 3.42 -33.52 13.30
N ASP A 307 4.53 -34.09 12.84
CA ASP A 307 4.59 -35.18 11.84
C ASP A 307 3.65 -34.95 10.64
N THR A 308 3.58 -33.70 10.18
CA THR A 308 2.69 -33.33 9.07
C THR A 308 3.25 -33.91 7.77
N PRO A 309 2.46 -34.66 6.98
CA PRO A 309 2.93 -35.27 5.74
C PRO A 309 3.54 -34.24 4.79
N GLU A 310 4.61 -34.59 4.06
CA GLU A 310 5.29 -33.66 3.16
C GLU A 310 4.38 -33.19 2.01
N PHE A 311 3.40 -34.01 1.60
CA PHE A 311 2.43 -33.60 0.57
C PHE A 311 1.52 -32.45 1.02
N ALA A 312 1.42 -32.17 2.33
CA ALA A 312 0.61 -31.08 2.90
C ALA A 312 1.21 -29.68 2.66
N VAL A 313 2.45 -29.59 2.18
CA VAL A 313 3.18 -28.32 2.02
C VAL A 313 2.64 -27.49 0.87
N GLU A 314 2.26 -28.17 -0.21
CA GLU A 314 1.66 -27.53 -1.38
C GLU A 314 0.20 -27.27 -1.04
N TYR A 315 -0.18 -26.03 -0.74
CA TYR A 315 -1.55 -25.62 -0.38
C TYR A 315 -2.51 -25.69 -1.59
N THR A 316 -2.59 -26.85 -2.23
CA THR A 316 -3.54 -27.12 -3.28
C THR A 316 -4.85 -27.62 -2.66
N ALA A 317 -5.97 -27.41 -3.36
CA ALA A 317 -7.26 -27.91 -2.90
C ALA A 317 -7.30 -29.45 -2.76
N GLU A 318 -6.40 -30.17 -3.45
CA GLU A 318 -6.29 -31.62 -3.42
C GLU A 318 -5.59 -32.13 -2.16
N THR A 319 -4.48 -31.50 -1.77
CA THR A 319 -3.73 -31.85 -0.55
C THR A 319 -4.52 -31.50 0.70
N ALA A 320 -5.26 -30.38 0.70
CA ALA A 320 -6.18 -30.01 1.78
C ALA A 320 -7.30 -31.06 1.99
N ARG A 321 -7.89 -31.58 0.90
CA ARG A 321 -8.91 -32.65 0.99
C ARG A 321 -8.31 -33.99 1.43
N ALA A 322 -7.09 -34.30 1.01
CA ALA A 322 -6.40 -35.52 1.44
C ALA A 322 -6.10 -35.50 2.95
N LEU A 323 -5.70 -34.35 3.49
CA LEU A 323 -5.56 -34.14 4.94
C LEU A 323 -6.88 -34.28 5.69
N GLU A 324 -7.96 -33.69 5.17
CA GLU A 324 -9.31 -33.81 5.78
C GLU A 324 -9.79 -35.27 5.82
N GLN A 325 -9.38 -36.08 4.84
CA GLN A 325 -9.65 -37.52 4.77
C GLN A 325 -8.69 -38.37 5.62
N GLY A 326 -7.73 -37.76 6.31
CA GLY A 326 -6.75 -38.47 7.14
C GLY A 326 -5.74 -39.30 6.35
N MET A 327 -5.53 -38.98 5.08
CA MET A 327 -4.65 -39.74 4.19
C MET A 327 -3.19 -39.62 4.64
N THR A 328 -2.51 -40.76 4.77
CA THR A 328 -1.10 -40.82 5.17
C THR A 328 -0.15 -40.52 3.99
N GLN A 329 1.12 -40.25 4.28
CA GLN A 329 2.15 -40.01 3.25
C GLN A 329 2.30 -41.21 2.30
N GLU A 330 2.22 -42.43 2.83
CA GLU A 330 2.35 -43.66 2.05
C GLU A 330 1.15 -43.89 1.13
N GLU A 331 -0.07 -43.65 1.64
CA GLU A 331 -1.32 -43.72 0.85
C GLU A 331 -1.36 -42.66 -0.24
N TRP A 332 -0.85 -41.45 0.03
CA TRP A 332 -0.73 -40.41 -0.99
C TRP A 332 0.25 -40.81 -2.10
N ALA A 333 1.42 -41.35 -1.74
CA ALA A 333 2.41 -41.84 -2.70
C ALA A 333 1.92 -43.04 -3.51
N GLU A 334 1.13 -43.93 -2.90
CA GLU A 334 0.47 -45.04 -3.60
C GLU A 334 -0.60 -44.54 -4.56
N LYS A 335 -1.43 -43.58 -4.15
CA LYS A 335 -2.42 -42.95 -5.02
C LYS A 335 -1.78 -42.25 -6.22
N GLN A 336 -0.62 -41.59 -6.02
CA GLN A 336 0.16 -41.02 -7.13
C GLN A 336 0.67 -42.10 -8.09
N ARG A 337 1.23 -43.20 -7.57
CA ARG A 337 1.68 -44.34 -8.40
C ARG A 337 0.53 -45.00 -9.15
N ASP A 338 -0.63 -45.15 -8.53
CA ASP A 338 -1.80 -45.74 -9.18
C ASP A 338 -2.41 -44.80 -10.21
N GLN A 339 -2.41 -43.49 -9.95
CA GLN A 339 -2.78 -42.48 -10.93
C GLN A 339 -1.82 -42.50 -12.14
N GLU A 340 -0.52 -42.67 -11.91
CA GLU A 340 0.49 -42.83 -12.97
C GLU A 340 0.31 -44.14 -13.76
N LYS A 341 0.01 -45.27 -13.10
CA LYS A 341 -0.34 -46.53 -13.78
C LYS A 341 -1.61 -46.39 -14.62
N LEU A 342 -2.61 -45.67 -14.12
CA LEU A 342 -3.83 -45.36 -14.85
C LEU A 342 -3.54 -44.48 -16.06
N ARG A 343 -2.67 -43.47 -15.95
CA ARG A 343 -2.20 -42.66 -17.09
C ARG A 343 -1.44 -43.49 -18.11
N ALA A 344 -0.51 -44.33 -17.67
CA ALA A 344 0.24 -45.23 -18.56
C ALA A 344 -0.68 -46.24 -19.27
N ARG A 345 -1.75 -46.67 -18.60
CA ARG A 345 -2.80 -47.49 -19.20
C ARG A 345 -3.61 -46.67 -20.22
N ALA A 346 -4.08 -45.48 -19.87
CA ALA A 346 -4.83 -44.60 -20.77
C ALA A 346 -4.04 -44.30 -22.06
N GLN A 347 -2.75 -44.00 -21.93
CA GLN A 347 -1.82 -43.81 -23.06
C GLN A 347 -1.72 -45.05 -23.95
N LYS A 348 -1.66 -46.26 -23.36
CA LYS A 348 -1.66 -47.52 -24.12
C LYS A 348 -2.98 -47.81 -24.85
N PHE A 349 -4.09 -47.26 -24.36
CA PHE A 349 -5.42 -47.41 -24.98
C PHE A 349 -5.78 -46.27 -25.94
N GLY A 350 -4.85 -45.35 -26.24
CA GLY A 350 -5.07 -44.28 -27.20
C GLY A 350 -6.04 -43.19 -26.73
N LEU A 351 -6.38 -43.14 -25.44
CA LEU A 351 -7.04 -41.99 -24.85
C LEU A 351 -5.97 -40.90 -24.74
N SER A 352 -6.11 -39.82 -25.52
CA SER A 352 -5.19 -38.70 -25.45
C SER A 352 -5.22 -38.14 -24.03
N ALA A 353 -4.07 -37.69 -23.53
CA ALA A 353 -3.96 -37.09 -22.20
C ALA A 353 -4.89 -35.88 -21.99
N GLU A 354 -5.56 -35.38 -23.03
CA GLU A 354 -6.48 -34.25 -23.01
C GLU A 354 -7.84 -34.57 -22.33
N GLU A 355 -8.25 -35.83 -22.24
CA GLU A 355 -9.54 -36.22 -21.62
C GLU A 355 -9.45 -36.45 -20.10
N ASP A 356 -8.24 -36.54 -19.54
CA ASP A 356 -8.02 -36.77 -18.10
C ASP A 356 -7.91 -35.44 -17.33
N GLN A 357 -9.07 -34.78 -17.14
CA GLN A 357 -9.20 -33.42 -16.58
C GLN A 357 -8.69 -33.20 -15.14
N SER A 358 -8.10 -34.21 -14.50
CA SER A 358 -7.77 -34.12 -13.06
C SER A 358 -6.41 -33.50 -12.77
N GLN A 359 -5.40 -33.60 -13.65
CA GLN A 359 -4.04 -33.11 -13.35
C GLN A 359 -3.18 -32.76 -14.59
N VAL A 360 -3.79 -32.57 -15.76
CA VAL A 360 -3.05 -32.10 -16.93
C VAL A 360 -2.72 -30.63 -16.71
N VAL A 361 -1.42 -30.37 -16.58
CA VAL A 361 -0.81 -29.06 -16.80
C VAL A 361 -1.57 -28.34 -17.91
N PRO A 362 -2.08 -27.10 -17.74
CA PRO A 362 -2.78 -26.38 -18.79
C PRO A 362 -1.85 -25.98 -19.95
N THR A 363 -1.29 -26.95 -20.68
CA THR A 363 -0.64 -26.75 -21.97
C THR A 363 -1.75 -26.51 -22.98
N GLY A 364 -2.05 -25.23 -23.25
CA GLY A 364 -3.15 -24.85 -24.14
C GLY A 364 -4.04 -23.72 -23.64
N LEU A 365 -3.53 -22.79 -22.82
CA LEU A 365 -4.26 -21.58 -22.41
C LEU A 365 -4.43 -20.62 -23.59
N LYS A 366 -5.36 -20.96 -24.49
CA LYS A 366 -5.72 -20.14 -25.63
C LYS A 366 -6.86 -19.19 -25.26
N PRO A 367 -6.71 -17.87 -25.52
CA PRO A 367 -7.80 -16.93 -25.38
C PRO A 367 -8.94 -17.28 -26.34
N ALA A 368 -10.19 -17.05 -25.91
CA ALA A 368 -11.38 -17.39 -26.68
C ALA A 368 -11.44 -16.68 -28.04
N THR A 369 -10.95 -15.44 -28.10
CA THR A 369 -10.86 -14.68 -29.35
C THR A 369 -9.53 -13.95 -29.52
N ALA A 370 -9.23 -13.58 -30.77
CA ALA A 370 -8.13 -12.69 -31.10
C ALA A 370 -8.27 -11.30 -30.47
N LYS A 371 -9.50 -10.84 -30.15
CA LYS A 371 -9.71 -9.59 -29.39
C LYS A 371 -9.12 -9.75 -27.98
N VAL A 372 -9.56 -10.77 -27.26
CA VAL A 372 -9.08 -11.06 -25.90
C VAL A 372 -7.56 -11.22 -25.90
N ARG A 373 -7.00 -11.98 -26.85
CA ARG A 373 -5.53 -12.10 -27.01
C ARG A 373 -4.79 -10.78 -27.09
N ARG A 374 -5.30 -9.80 -27.86
CA ARG A 374 -4.66 -8.48 -28.03
C ARG A 374 -4.81 -7.57 -26.80
N GLU A 375 -5.77 -7.87 -25.94
CA GLU A 375 -6.02 -7.11 -24.72
C GLU A 375 -5.24 -7.67 -23.51
N ARG A 376 -4.50 -8.78 -23.70
CA ARG A 376 -3.59 -9.32 -22.68
C ARG A 376 -2.45 -8.33 -22.42
N CYS A 377 -2.34 -7.89 -21.18
CA CYS A 377 -1.26 -7.02 -20.71
C CYS A 377 -0.20 -7.89 -20.03
N ASP A 378 0.79 -8.32 -20.81
CA ASP A 378 1.99 -9.00 -20.31
C ASP A 378 3.00 -7.96 -19.80
N VAL A 379 3.91 -8.39 -18.93
CA VAL A 379 4.96 -7.53 -18.37
C VAL A 379 5.99 -7.21 -19.45
N GLU A 380 6.30 -5.93 -19.60
CA GLU A 380 7.28 -5.44 -20.57
C GLU A 380 8.71 -5.76 -20.11
N ALA A 381 9.63 -5.94 -21.06
CA ALA A 381 11.04 -6.08 -20.74
C ALA A 381 11.56 -4.79 -20.08
N PRO A 382 12.43 -4.87 -19.06
CA PRO A 382 13.00 -3.68 -18.46
C PRO A 382 13.79 -2.88 -19.50
N ALA A 383 13.61 -1.54 -19.47
CA ALA A 383 14.28 -0.63 -20.40
C ALA A 383 15.82 -0.63 -20.26
N VAL A 384 16.33 -1.14 -19.15
CA VAL A 384 17.76 -1.31 -18.86
C VAL A 384 18.01 -2.77 -18.46
N GLU A 385 18.89 -3.47 -19.17
CA GLU A 385 19.29 -4.84 -18.83
C GLU A 385 19.83 -4.90 -17.39
N GLY A 386 19.23 -5.75 -16.56
CA GLY A 386 19.66 -6.01 -15.19
C GLY A 386 18.85 -5.32 -14.08
N GLN A 387 17.85 -4.50 -14.39
CA GLN A 387 16.90 -4.02 -13.37
C GLN A 387 15.78 -5.05 -13.12
N PRO A 388 15.49 -5.41 -11.85
CA PRO A 388 14.35 -6.26 -11.54
C PRO A 388 13.05 -5.51 -11.82
N GLU A 389 12.08 -6.21 -12.42
CA GLU A 389 10.73 -5.68 -12.64
C GLU A 389 10.07 -5.37 -11.30
N VAL A 390 9.51 -4.16 -11.20
CA VAL A 390 8.88 -3.67 -9.96
C VAL A 390 7.45 -4.19 -9.91
N PHE A 391 7.27 -5.34 -9.27
CA PHE A 391 5.96 -5.85 -8.90
C PHE A 391 5.45 -5.15 -7.64
N ARG A 392 4.16 -4.87 -7.63
CA ARG A 392 3.44 -4.39 -6.46
C ARG A 392 3.07 -5.56 -5.57
N ASP A 393 3.39 -5.44 -4.29
CA ASP A 393 3.01 -6.45 -3.30
C ASP A 393 1.57 -6.27 -2.81
N ASP A 394 0.98 -5.09 -2.97
CA ASP A 394 -0.38 -4.79 -2.51
C ASP A 394 -1.49 -5.13 -3.53
N ALA A 395 -1.14 -5.59 -4.74
CA ALA A 395 -2.10 -5.71 -5.83
C ALA A 395 -1.89 -6.92 -6.75
N LEU A 396 -3.00 -7.47 -7.24
CA LEU A 396 -3.03 -8.54 -8.24
C LEU A 396 -3.68 -8.06 -9.53
N HIS A 397 -3.06 -8.36 -10.66
CA HIS A 397 -3.65 -8.16 -11.98
C HIS A 397 -4.42 -9.42 -12.39
N MET A 398 -5.68 -9.25 -12.80
CA MET A 398 -6.57 -10.30 -13.25
C MET A 398 -6.94 -10.10 -14.72
N TYR A 399 -6.78 -11.14 -15.52
CA TYR A 399 -7.09 -11.15 -16.95
C TYR A 399 -7.94 -12.37 -17.31
N SER A 400 -9.00 -12.20 -18.09
CA SER A 400 -9.86 -13.30 -18.51
C SER A 400 -9.43 -13.89 -19.85
N LEU A 401 -9.45 -15.21 -19.95
CA LEU A 401 -9.25 -15.93 -21.22
C LEU A 401 -10.53 -16.04 -22.05
N ASP A 402 -11.68 -15.67 -21.50
CA ASP A 402 -12.98 -15.87 -22.14
C ASP A 402 -13.58 -14.56 -22.64
N ASP A 403 -14.42 -14.68 -23.66
CA ASP A 403 -15.16 -13.54 -24.20
C ASP A 403 -16.23 -13.04 -23.21
N LYS A 404 -16.61 -11.77 -23.38
CA LYS A 404 -17.70 -11.12 -22.62
C LYS A 404 -17.42 -11.07 -21.10
N PHE A 405 -16.15 -10.99 -20.71
CA PHE A 405 -15.76 -10.72 -19.32
C PHE A 405 -16.36 -9.41 -18.77
N GLN A 406 -16.73 -8.45 -19.63
CA GLN A 406 -17.57 -7.28 -19.30
C GLN A 406 -18.89 -7.59 -18.55
N GLN A 407 -19.34 -8.85 -18.53
CA GLN A 407 -20.50 -9.29 -17.75
C GLN A 407 -20.20 -9.46 -16.26
N VAL A 408 -18.92 -9.66 -15.90
CA VAL A 408 -18.43 -9.74 -14.52
C VAL A 408 -18.44 -8.33 -13.95
N ARG A 409 -19.11 -8.15 -12.81
CA ARG A 409 -19.19 -6.85 -12.12
C ARG A 409 -18.10 -6.74 -11.08
N THR A 410 -17.81 -5.51 -10.65
CA THR A 410 -16.92 -5.25 -9.51
C THR A 410 -17.32 -6.07 -8.28
N SER A 411 -18.60 -6.23 -8.00
CA SER A 411 -19.07 -7.07 -6.88
C SER A 411 -18.65 -8.53 -7.01
N ASP A 412 -18.71 -9.10 -8.23
CA ASP A 412 -18.34 -10.50 -8.46
C ASP A 412 -16.82 -10.71 -8.25
N VAL A 413 -16.00 -9.74 -8.66
CA VAL A 413 -14.55 -9.75 -8.40
C VAL A 413 -14.25 -9.60 -6.91
N MET A 414 -14.96 -8.72 -6.21
CA MET A 414 -14.81 -8.56 -4.76
C MET A 414 -15.23 -9.84 -4.01
N ASP A 415 -16.29 -10.51 -4.46
CA ASP A 415 -16.74 -11.78 -3.91
C ASP A 415 -15.73 -12.90 -4.17
N TYR A 416 -15.11 -12.95 -5.35
CA TYR A 416 -14.05 -13.91 -5.68
C TYR A 416 -12.88 -13.83 -4.68
N PHE A 417 -12.55 -12.62 -4.22
CA PHE A 417 -11.50 -12.37 -3.23
C PHE A 417 -12.00 -12.20 -1.80
N VAL A 418 -13.27 -12.47 -1.48
CA VAL A 418 -13.90 -12.09 -0.20
C VAL A 418 -13.13 -12.56 1.05
N GLY A 419 -12.55 -13.77 1.00
CA GLY A 419 -11.74 -14.34 2.09
C GLY A 419 -10.42 -13.60 2.37
N TYR A 420 -10.02 -12.70 1.46
CA TYR A 420 -8.79 -11.93 1.49
C TYR A 420 -9.05 -10.43 1.61
N GLY A 421 -10.30 -9.98 1.81
CA GLY A 421 -10.62 -8.57 2.06
C GLY A 421 -10.08 -7.59 0.99
N PRO A 422 -10.49 -7.72 -0.28
CA PRO A 422 -10.07 -6.81 -1.34
C PRO A 422 -10.53 -5.38 -1.01
N ALA A 423 -9.67 -4.39 -1.23
CA ALA A 423 -9.96 -3.00 -0.94
C ALA A 423 -10.80 -2.36 -2.06
N TYR A 424 -10.34 -2.52 -3.31
CA TYR A 424 -11.06 -2.05 -4.49
C TYR A 424 -10.57 -2.75 -5.77
N VAL A 425 -11.36 -2.60 -6.84
CA VAL A 425 -11.04 -3.09 -8.19
C VAL A 425 -10.95 -1.91 -9.14
N GLU A 426 -9.90 -1.89 -9.94
CA GLU A 426 -9.66 -0.90 -10.99
C GLU A 426 -9.68 -1.58 -12.35
N TRP A 427 -10.64 -1.20 -13.19
CA TRP A 427 -10.81 -1.79 -14.52
C TRP A 427 -9.83 -1.15 -15.51
N PHE A 428 -9.04 -1.99 -16.18
CA PHE A 428 -8.08 -1.55 -17.18
C PHE A 428 -8.71 -1.61 -18.58
N ASN A 429 -9.31 -2.74 -18.93
CA ASN A 429 -10.05 -2.94 -20.18
C ASN A 429 -11.27 -3.87 -19.96
N ASP A 430 -11.94 -4.29 -21.04
CA ASP A 430 -13.12 -5.17 -20.98
C ASP A 430 -12.80 -6.62 -20.54
N SER A 431 -11.53 -6.99 -20.53
CA SER A 431 -11.01 -8.35 -20.26
C SER A 431 -10.03 -8.42 -19.08
N SER A 432 -9.67 -7.29 -18.46
CA SER A 432 -8.71 -7.22 -17.36
C SER A 432 -9.00 -6.11 -16.35
N CYS A 433 -8.62 -6.38 -15.11
CA CYS A 433 -8.69 -5.43 -14.01
C CYS A 433 -7.61 -5.72 -12.97
N THR A 434 -7.32 -4.73 -12.15
CA THR A 434 -6.34 -4.81 -11.07
C THR A 434 -7.06 -4.72 -9.74
N VAL A 435 -6.82 -5.69 -8.86
CA VAL A 435 -7.43 -5.81 -7.54
C VAL A 435 -6.40 -5.40 -6.49
N VAL A 436 -6.75 -4.41 -5.69
CA VAL A 436 -5.85 -3.85 -4.66
C VAL A 436 -6.31 -4.30 -3.29
N PHE A 437 -5.35 -4.69 -2.45
CA PHE A 437 -5.54 -5.15 -1.08
C PHE A 437 -5.04 -4.09 -0.10
N GLN A 438 -5.51 -4.14 1.16
CA GLN A 438 -5.08 -3.19 2.19
C GLN A 438 -3.68 -3.50 2.73
N ASP A 439 -3.18 -4.72 2.49
CA ASP A 439 -1.95 -5.27 3.05
C ASP A 439 -1.17 -6.04 1.99
N ASN A 440 0.15 -5.87 2.02
CA ASN A 440 1.12 -6.43 1.07
C ASN A 440 1.11 -7.97 1.09
N PHE A 441 0.89 -8.58 2.27
CA PHE A 441 0.92 -10.04 2.37
C PHE A 441 -0.38 -10.68 1.90
N THR A 442 -1.46 -9.90 1.86
CA THR A 442 -2.79 -10.41 1.56
C THR A 442 -2.96 -10.74 0.08
N ALA A 443 -2.38 -9.93 -0.81
CA ALA A 443 -2.33 -10.23 -2.24
C ALA A 443 -1.58 -11.55 -2.51
N ALA A 444 -0.42 -11.76 -1.88
CA ALA A 444 0.36 -12.98 -2.03
C ALA A 444 -0.41 -14.22 -1.54
N ARG A 445 -1.10 -14.13 -0.40
CA ARG A 445 -1.97 -15.21 0.11
C ARG A 445 -3.10 -15.54 -0.85
N ALA A 446 -3.76 -14.51 -1.38
CA ALA A 446 -4.83 -14.68 -2.34
C ALA A 446 -4.35 -15.39 -3.62
N LEU A 447 -3.17 -14.99 -4.14
CA LEU A 447 -2.58 -15.60 -5.32
C LEU A 447 -2.27 -17.09 -5.11
N ILE A 448 -1.62 -17.45 -4.00
CA ILE A 448 -1.25 -18.83 -3.68
C ILE A 448 -2.48 -19.72 -3.52
N ALA A 449 -3.55 -19.20 -2.89
CA ALA A 449 -4.71 -20.01 -2.56
C ALA A 449 -5.75 -20.10 -3.68
N LEU A 450 -5.82 -19.10 -4.56
CA LEU A 450 -6.83 -19.03 -5.63
C LEU A 450 -6.27 -19.37 -7.01
N ALA A 451 -4.95 -19.52 -7.15
CA ALA A 451 -4.30 -19.73 -8.44
C ALA A 451 -3.27 -20.85 -8.40
N LYS A 452 -3.07 -21.49 -9.56
CA LYS A 452 -2.04 -22.51 -9.80
C LYS A 452 -0.98 -21.96 -10.75
N GLU A 453 0.30 -22.19 -10.50
CA GLU A 453 1.38 -21.74 -11.38
C GLU A 453 1.22 -22.34 -12.78
N VAL A 454 1.40 -21.51 -13.81
CA VAL A 454 1.34 -21.95 -15.21
C VAL A 454 2.76 -22.20 -15.71
N PRO A 455 3.07 -23.38 -16.25
CA PRO A 455 4.38 -23.62 -16.84
C PRO A 455 4.58 -22.84 -18.14
N ARG A 456 5.85 -22.71 -18.51
CA ARG A 456 6.29 -21.88 -19.63
C ARG A 456 5.57 -22.26 -20.93
N GLN A 457 5.02 -21.26 -21.62
CA GLN A 457 4.27 -21.43 -22.86
C GLN A 457 5.14 -21.16 -24.09
N THR A 458 4.76 -21.77 -25.21
CA THR A 458 5.31 -21.56 -26.57
C THR A 458 4.23 -21.00 -27.50
N LEU A 459 4.65 -20.21 -28.48
CA LEU A 459 3.85 -19.68 -29.58
C LEU A 459 4.17 -20.44 -30.86
N THR A 460 3.15 -20.88 -31.59
CA THR A 460 3.32 -21.36 -32.96
C THR A 460 3.44 -20.18 -33.92
N GLN A 461 4.57 -20.07 -34.62
CA GLN A 461 4.78 -19.08 -35.67
C GLN A 461 4.69 -19.75 -37.05
N LYS A 462 3.92 -19.15 -37.96
CA LYS A 462 3.90 -19.52 -39.37
C LYS A 462 5.02 -18.80 -40.10
N LYS A 463 5.97 -19.55 -40.65
CA LYS A 463 7.05 -18.99 -41.47
C LYS A 463 6.49 -18.61 -42.84
N GLU A 464 6.31 -17.32 -43.11
CA GLU A 464 6.02 -16.85 -44.47
C GLU A 464 7.32 -16.90 -45.30
N THR A 465 7.40 -17.81 -46.27
CA THR A 465 8.45 -17.79 -47.29
C THR A 465 8.17 -16.66 -48.28
N THR A 466 8.79 -15.51 -48.05
CA THR A 466 8.85 -14.41 -49.02
C THR A 466 9.75 -14.84 -50.19
N LYS A 467 9.18 -15.06 -51.37
CA LYS A 467 9.94 -15.13 -52.62
C LYS A 467 10.45 -13.72 -52.93
N THR A 468 11.76 -13.52 -52.80
CA THR A 468 12.44 -12.31 -53.24
C THR A 468 12.78 -12.44 -54.73
N GLU A 469 12.04 -11.75 -55.59
CA GLU A 469 12.47 -11.39 -56.94
C GLU A 469 13.30 -10.11 -56.82
N ASP A 470 14.61 -10.21 -57.08
CA ASP A 470 15.41 -9.28 -57.90
C ASP A 470 16.92 -9.43 -57.63
N ALA A 471 17.63 -9.96 -58.62
CA ALA A 471 19.06 -9.70 -58.84
C ALA A 471 19.33 -9.66 -60.35
N LEU A 472 19.69 -8.47 -60.84
CA LEU A 472 20.04 -8.17 -62.23
C LEU A 472 21.35 -8.86 -62.67
N ALA A 473 21.30 -9.42 -63.89
CA ALA A 473 22.28 -9.39 -64.98
C ALA A 473 23.81 -9.35 -64.71
N SER A 474 24.54 -10.36 -65.22
CA SER A 474 25.69 -10.18 -66.13
C SER A 474 26.35 -11.52 -66.55
N GLY A 475 26.12 -11.92 -67.82
CA GLY A 475 27.12 -12.47 -68.76
C GLY A 475 27.71 -13.87 -68.57
N GLY A 476 27.47 -14.78 -69.53
CA GLY A 476 28.25 -16.01 -69.69
C GLY A 476 27.63 -17.12 -70.55
N ASP A 477 27.51 -16.85 -71.85
CA ASP A 477 27.43 -17.75 -73.01
C ASP A 477 28.06 -19.17 -72.83
N VAL A 478 27.27 -20.26 -73.04
CA VAL A 478 27.62 -21.45 -73.86
C VAL A 478 26.35 -22.25 -74.25
N ASP A 479 26.12 -22.40 -75.55
CA ASP A 479 25.17 -23.32 -76.22
C ASP A 479 25.52 -24.82 -76.03
N MET A 480 24.49 -25.69 -75.93
CA MET A 480 24.43 -26.95 -76.71
C MET A 480 23.11 -27.75 -76.53
N ALA A 481 22.43 -27.96 -77.66
CA ALA A 481 21.60 -29.10 -78.14
C ALA A 481 20.53 -29.72 -77.20
N ASP A 482 19.23 -29.56 -77.49
CA ASP A 482 18.39 -30.25 -78.51
C ASP A 482 17.95 -31.67 -78.09
N ALA A 483 16.66 -31.81 -77.75
CA ALA A 483 15.72 -32.80 -78.32
C ALA A 483 14.42 -32.97 -77.50
N GLU A 484 13.31 -32.62 -78.16
CA GLU A 484 11.97 -33.22 -78.11
C GLU A 484 11.03 -33.06 -76.88
N VAL A 485 9.86 -32.45 -77.16
CA VAL A 485 8.57 -32.64 -76.47
C VAL A 485 7.67 -33.42 -77.44
N PRO A 486 6.76 -34.32 -76.99
CA PRO A 486 5.46 -33.81 -76.51
C PRO A 486 4.69 -34.66 -75.46
N ALA A 487 3.71 -33.99 -74.87
CA ALA A 487 2.36 -34.47 -74.50
C ALA A 487 2.09 -35.16 -73.15
N VAL A 488 1.59 -34.33 -72.21
CA VAL A 488 0.36 -34.48 -71.40
C VAL A 488 -0.26 -35.88 -71.20
N ASN A 489 -0.37 -36.32 -69.94
CA ASN A 489 -1.69 -36.54 -69.33
C ASN A 489 -1.65 -36.63 -67.80
N ALA A 490 -2.72 -36.09 -67.22
CA ALA A 490 -2.91 -35.72 -65.83
C ALA A 490 -3.10 -36.90 -64.87
N SER A 491 -2.58 -36.77 -63.65
CA SER A 491 -3.25 -37.30 -62.46
C SER A 491 -3.08 -36.32 -61.30
N ALA A 492 -4.22 -35.96 -60.73
CA ALA A 492 -4.33 -35.04 -59.62
C ALA A 492 -3.73 -35.65 -58.35
N ALA A 493 -2.67 -35.02 -57.83
CA ALA A 493 -2.26 -35.19 -56.45
C ALA A 493 -2.37 -33.80 -55.81
N ALA A 494 -3.38 -33.63 -54.95
CA ALA A 494 -3.50 -32.49 -54.07
C ALA A 494 -2.23 -32.42 -53.20
N MET A 495 -1.35 -31.46 -53.49
CA MET A 495 -0.26 -31.12 -52.57
C MET A 495 -0.91 -30.44 -51.36
N GLU A 496 -1.00 -31.16 -50.24
CA GLU A 496 -1.14 -30.52 -48.93
C GLU A 496 0.05 -29.58 -48.75
N ASP A 497 -0.23 -28.28 -48.67
CA ASP A 497 0.69 -27.29 -48.13
C ASP A 497 1.05 -27.69 -46.69
N VAL A 498 2.13 -28.46 -46.54
CA VAL A 498 2.76 -28.70 -45.24
C VAL A 498 3.34 -27.37 -44.77
N LYS A 499 2.55 -26.64 -44.00
CA LYS A 499 2.99 -25.41 -43.31
C LYS A 499 3.85 -25.84 -42.13
N ASP A 500 5.15 -25.65 -42.24
CA ASP A 500 6.07 -25.82 -41.11
C ASP A 500 5.74 -24.77 -40.03
N GLU A 501 5.01 -25.19 -38.99
CA GLU A 501 4.76 -24.40 -37.78
C GLU A 501 5.94 -24.57 -36.82
N VAL A 502 6.64 -23.49 -36.51
CA VAL A 502 7.78 -23.52 -35.57
C VAL A 502 7.30 -23.02 -34.21
N GLU A 503 7.52 -23.82 -33.16
CA GLU A 503 7.23 -23.45 -31.77
C GLU A 503 8.37 -22.58 -31.21
N VAL A 504 8.05 -21.32 -30.88
CA VAL A 504 8.98 -20.34 -30.29
C VAL A 504 8.48 -19.98 -28.89
N PRO A 505 9.32 -19.92 -27.84
CA PRO A 505 8.87 -19.55 -26.49
C PRO A 505 8.10 -18.21 -26.43
N ASP A 506 6.97 -18.16 -25.71
CA ASP A 506 6.22 -16.92 -25.44
C ASP A 506 6.95 -16.12 -24.34
N ALA A 507 7.96 -15.34 -24.73
CA ALA A 507 8.83 -14.63 -23.79
C ALA A 507 8.06 -13.69 -22.86
N ASP A 508 7.05 -12.98 -23.37
CA ASP A 508 6.27 -11.99 -22.61
C ASP A 508 5.31 -12.67 -21.63
N PHE A 509 4.64 -13.75 -22.05
CA PHE A 509 3.80 -14.55 -21.15
C PHE A 509 4.62 -15.17 -20.00
N ASN A 510 5.80 -15.69 -20.33
CA ASN A 510 6.66 -16.38 -19.36
C ASN A 510 7.29 -15.40 -18.36
N ARG A 511 7.59 -14.17 -18.78
CA ARG A 511 8.07 -13.09 -17.89
C ARG A 511 6.98 -12.66 -16.90
N SER A 512 5.73 -12.66 -17.35
CA SER A 512 4.59 -12.16 -16.56
C SER A 512 4.21 -13.02 -15.35
N GLN A 513 4.79 -14.22 -15.20
CA GLN A 513 4.53 -15.13 -14.07
C GLN A 513 3.02 -15.36 -13.82
N TRP A 514 2.29 -15.64 -14.90
CA TRP A 514 0.85 -15.89 -14.82
C TRP A 514 0.54 -17.16 -14.03
N HIS A 515 -0.48 -17.08 -13.20
CA HIS A 515 -1.09 -18.20 -12.50
C HIS A 515 -2.52 -18.39 -13.02
N LEU A 516 -2.94 -19.64 -13.22
CA LEU A 516 -4.31 -19.96 -13.59
C LEU A 516 -5.18 -19.90 -12.34
N GLY A 517 -6.05 -18.88 -12.27
CA GLY A 517 -7.02 -18.73 -11.20
C GLY A 517 -8.19 -19.71 -11.32
N ASN A 518 -8.84 -19.97 -10.19
CA ASN A 518 -10.13 -20.64 -10.18
C ASN A 518 -11.14 -19.87 -11.06
N PRO A 519 -12.02 -20.56 -11.81
CA PRO A 519 -13.00 -19.86 -12.63
C PRO A 519 -13.91 -18.96 -11.78
N ILE A 520 -14.07 -17.71 -12.19
CA ILE A 520 -14.96 -16.74 -11.54
C ILE A 520 -16.39 -16.94 -12.04
N GLY A 521 -17.38 -16.83 -11.15
CA GLY A 521 -18.80 -16.81 -11.49
C GLY A 521 -19.39 -15.44 -11.18
N SER A 522 -20.59 -15.14 -11.71
CA SER A 522 -21.33 -13.92 -11.38
C SER A 522 -22.65 -14.27 -10.74
N GLN A 523 -23.00 -13.60 -9.65
CA GLN A 523 -24.29 -13.81 -8.99
C GLN A 523 -25.46 -13.30 -9.85
N THR A 524 -25.19 -12.36 -10.75
CA THR A 524 -26.20 -11.71 -11.60
C THR A 524 -26.42 -12.44 -12.93
N GLN A 525 -25.57 -13.41 -13.26
CA GLN A 525 -25.64 -14.21 -14.48
C GLN A 525 -26.11 -15.64 -14.16
N PRO A 526 -26.55 -16.41 -15.17
CA PRO A 526 -26.87 -17.82 -14.97
C PRO A 526 -25.72 -18.56 -14.28
N ARG A 527 -26.03 -19.39 -13.27
CA ARG A 527 -25.05 -20.09 -12.42
C ARG A 527 -24.04 -20.93 -13.20
N ASP A 528 -24.38 -21.31 -14.43
CA ASP A 528 -23.56 -22.16 -15.30
C ASP A 528 -22.46 -21.38 -16.02
N LYS A 529 -22.52 -20.04 -16.04
CA LYS A 529 -21.47 -19.21 -16.65
C LYS A 529 -20.32 -19.02 -15.67
N LYS A 530 -19.15 -19.49 -16.07
CA LYS A 530 -17.88 -19.26 -15.37
C LYS A 530 -16.85 -18.75 -16.38
N TRP A 531 -15.98 -17.85 -15.93
CA TRP A 531 -14.89 -17.31 -16.75
C TRP A 531 -13.55 -17.81 -16.22
N ARG A 532 -12.71 -18.28 -17.14
CA ARG A 532 -11.31 -18.63 -16.87
C ARG A 532 -10.51 -17.34 -16.71
N VAL A 533 -9.72 -17.28 -15.65
CA VAL A 533 -8.94 -16.09 -15.29
C VAL A 533 -7.48 -16.46 -15.05
N LEU A 534 -6.59 -15.56 -15.46
CA LEU A 534 -5.19 -15.56 -15.12
C LEU A 534 -4.94 -14.46 -14.08
N LEU A 535 -4.08 -14.76 -13.13
CA LEU A 535 -3.71 -13.90 -12.02
C LEU A 535 -2.19 -13.74 -11.98
N ARG A 536 -1.69 -12.54 -11.73
CA ARG A 536 -0.28 -12.27 -11.43
C ARG A 536 -0.15 -11.09 -10.47
N LYS A 537 1.03 -10.86 -9.91
CA LYS A 537 1.29 -9.59 -9.21
C LYS A 537 1.17 -8.43 -10.21
N ALA A 538 0.56 -7.35 -9.76
CA ALA A 538 0.41 -6.16 -10.60
C ALA A 538 1.76 -5.42 -10.73
N THR A 539 1.95 -4.75 -11.85
CA THR A 539 3.03 -3.79 -12.11
C THR A 539 2.42 -2.38 -12.19
N ASP A 540 3.24 -1.34 -12.22
CA ASP A 540 2.75 0.03 -12.37
C ASP A 540 2.05 0.28 -13.72
N ASN A 541 2.33 -0.53 -14.74
CA ASN A 541 1.68 -0.47 -16.05
C ASN A 541 0.27 -1.06 -16.05
N ASP A 542 -0.11 -1.81 -15.01
CA ASP A 542 -1.44 -2.44 -14.88
C ASP A 542 -2.51 -1.50 -14.32
N PHE A 543 -2.18 -0.22 -14.20
CA PHE A 543 -3.09 0.83 -13.79
C PHE A 543 -3.42 1.70 -15.01
N PRO A 544 -4.70 2.04 -15.22
CA PRO A 544 -5.07 3.04 -16.21
C PRO A 544 -4.22 4.31 -15.98
N PRO A 545 -3.66 4.92 -17.05
CA PRO A 545 -2.93 6.16 -16.90
C PRO A 545 -3.83 7.17 -16.19
N GLU A 546 -3.32 7.78 -15.12
CA GLU A 546 -4.10 8.70 -14.29
C GLU A 546 -4.75 9.75 -15.19
N LYS A 547 -6.08 9.70 -15.30
CA LYS A 547 -6.82 10.73 -16.02
C LYS A 547 -6.63 12.00 -15.21
N LEU A 548 -5.71 12.87 -15.65
CA LEU A 548 -5.62 14.23 -15.16
C LEU A 548 -7.04 14.77 -15.08
N PRO A 549 -7.49 15.26 -13.92
CA PRO A 549 -8.86 15.69 -13.77
C PRO A 549 -9.15 16.71 -14.86
N LYS A 550 -10.12 16.42 -15.72
CA LYS A 550 -10.67 17.38 -16.69
C LYS A 550 -11.45 18.47 -15.93
N LYS A 551 -10.77 19.16 -15.02
CA LYS A 551 -11.28 20.30 -14.24
C LYS A 551 -11.56 21.40 -15.27
N GLY A 552 -12.83 21.60 -15.61
CA GLY A 552 -13.28 22.64 -16.53
C GLY A 552 -13.99 22.19 -17.82
N MET A 553 -14.01 20.90 -18.17
CA MET A 553 -14.61 20.47 -19.45
C MET A 553 -16.11 20.14 -19.37
N TYR A 554 -16.64 19.80 -18.18
CA TYR A 554 -18.07 19.52 -18.00
C TYR A 554 -18.91 20.76 -17.68
N HIS A 555 -18.31 21.86 -17.21
CA HIS A 555 -19.03 23.09 -16.88
C HIS A 555 -19.02 24.14 -18.02
N SER A 556 -18.25 23.93 -19.08
CA SER A 556 -18.11 24.90 -20.19
C SER A 556 -19.14 24.74 -21.31
N ARG A 557 -20.03 23.73 -21.27
CA ARG A 557 -21.09 23.54 -22.29
C ARG A 557 -22.46 24.10 -21.92
N GLY A 558 -22.61 24.69 -20.73
CA GLY A 558 -23.91 25.18 -20.23
C GLY A 558 -24.19 26.69 -20.37
N SER A 559 -23.20 27.52 -20.72
CA SER A 559 -23.31 28.98 -20.52
C SER A 559 -23.25 29.85 -21.79
N GLN A 560 -23.27 29.27 -22.99
CA GLN A 560 -23.13 30.03 -24.25
C GLN A 560 -24.43 30.18 -25.07
N ARG A 561 -25.59 30.10 -24.41
CA ARG A 561 -26.88 30.39 -25.04
C ARG A 561 -27.76 31.22 -24.12
N HIS A 562 -27.38 32.48 -23.89
CA HIS A 562 -28.28 33.59 -23.63
C HIS A 562 -27.40 34.81 -23.35
N ASP A 563 -27.00 35.52 -24.41
CA ASP A 563 -26.75 36.98 -24.38
C ASP A 563 -26.19 37.43 -25.74
N SER A 564 -27.08 37.53 -26.72
CA SER A 564 -26.84 38.33 -27.93
C SER A 564 -28.15 38.87 -28.48
N ARG A 565 -28.91 39.55 -27.61
CA ARG A 565 -29.95 40.51 -28.01
C ARG A 565 -29.56 41.91 -27.53
N ASN A 566 -28.58 42.51 -28.20
CA ASN A 566 -28.53 43.96 -28.45
C ASN A 566 -27.23 44.32 -29.16
N ASN A 567 -27.26 44.34 -30.50
CA ASN A 567 -26.62 45.45 -31.22
C ASN A 567 -27.20 45.56 -32.64
N ARG A 568 -28.29 46.31 -32.76
CA ARG A 568 -28.74 46.87 -34.03
C ARG A 568 -27.95 48.15 -34.30
N ARG A 569 -26.89 48.08 -35.10
CA ARG A 569 -26.39 49.19 -35.94
C ARG A 569 -25.85 48.55 -37.22
N ARG A 570 -26.62 48.61 -38.31
CA ARG A 570 -26.50 49.60 -39.39
C ARG A 570 -25.14 49.50 -40.07
N ASN A 571 -25.08 48.72 -41.15
CA ASN A 571 -24.46 49.15 -42.40
C ASN A 571 -24.89 48.26 -43.57
N GLU A 572 -25.24 48.95 -44.64
CA GLU A 572 -25.57 48.46 -45.98
C GLU A 572 -24.37 47.72 -46.61
N ARG A 573 -24.65 46.65 -47.35
CA ARG A 573 -24.29 46.57 -48.78
C ARG A 573 -24.86 45.33 -49.46
N GLU A 574 -25.45 45.59 -50.60
CA GLU A 574 -25.93 44.69 -51.64
C GLU A 574 -24.80 43.77 -52.16
N TYR A 575 -25.12 42.51 -52.47
CA TYR A 575 -25.12 41.91 -53.83
C TYR A 575 -25.13 40.37 -53.75
N GLY A 576 -25.93 39.73 -54.60
CA GLY A 576 -25.49 38.50 -55.28
C GLY A 576 -25.92 37.14 -54.73
N SER A 577 -27.14 36.73 -55.10
CA SER A 577 -27.43 35.50 -55.87
C SER A 577 -26.91 34.11 -55.47
N SER A 578 -27.90 33.23 -55.24
CA SER A 578 -27.99 31.82 -55.69
C SER A 578 -27.04 30.80 -55.03
N SER A 579 -27.32 29.51 -54.89
CA SER A 579 -28.24 28.61 -55.58
C SER A 579 -28.48 27.32 -54.76
N ARG A 580 -29.45 26.55 -55.22
CA ARG A 580 -30.02 25.30 -54.69
C ARG A 580 -29.09 24.08 -54.79
N ARG A 581 -29.28 23.11 -53.89
CA ARG A 581 -29.34 21.62 -54.07
C ARG A 581 -29.48 20.99 -52.68
N ARG A 582 -30.60 20.38 -52.25
CA ARG A 582 -31.24 19.08 -52.59
C ARG A 582 -30.29 17.86 -52.62
N GLY A 583 -30.55 16.91 -51.72
CA GLY A 583 -29.98 15.54 -51.65
C GLY A 583 -29.86 15.06 -50.19
N VAL A 584 -30.94 14.58 -49.55
CA VAL A 584 -31.35 13.16 -49.39
C VAL A 584 -30.34 12.31 -48.61
N GLY A 585 -30.78 11.77 -47.46
CA GLY A 585 -30.02 10.77 -46.72
C GLY A 585 -30.57 10.49 -45.31
N SER A 586 -31.72 9.82 -45.24
CA SER A 586 -32.29 9.28 -44.01
C SER A 586 -31.39 8.20 -43.39
N ARG A 587 -31.08 8.29 -42.10
CA ARG A 587 -30.77 7.10 -41.29
C ARG A 587 -31.25 7.29 -39.86
N ALA A 588 -32.26 6.50 -39.51
CA ALA A 588 -32.86 6.42 -38.19
C ALA A 588 -31.83 6.00 -37.12
N HIS A 589 -31.89 6.66 -35.96
CA HIS A 589 -31.20 6.25 -34.75
C HIS A 589 -32.16 5.48 -33.83
N PRO A 590 -31.72 4.41 -33.15
CA PRO A 590 -32.60 3.52 -32.40
C PRO A 590 -32.60 3.89 -30.93
N TYR A 591 -33.34 4.92 -30.51
CA TYR A 591 -33.84 5.03 -29.15
C TYR A 591 -35.11 5.90 -29.20
N GLY A 592 -36.24 5.25 -28.94
CA GLY A 592 -37.57 5.85 -29.03
C GLY A 592 -37.78 6.95 -27.98
N GLU A 593 -38.42 8.02 -28.43
CA GLU A 593 -39.08 9.02 -27.61
C GLU A 593 -40.21 8.36 -26.81
N PHE A 594 -40.13 8.38 -25.48
CA PHE A 594 -41.29 8.17 -24.64
C PHE A 594 -41.86 9.53 -24.24
N ARG A 595 -43.04 9.85 -24.79
CA ARG A 595 -43.83 11.03 -24.48
C ARG A 595 -44.43 10.90 -23.08
N GLU A 596 -44.18 11.89 -22.23
CA GLU A 596 -45.09 12.23 -21.14
C GLU A 596 -46.09 13.29 -21.64
N ASP A 597 -47.38 13.00 -21.55
CA ASP A 597 -48.33 13.97 -20.98
C ASP A 597 -49.74 13.38 -20.74
N ARG A 598 -50.18 13.55 -19.49
CA ARG A 598 -51.52 13.94 -18.99
C ARG A 598 -52.69 12.95 -18.83
N ARG A 599 -53.09 12.89 -17.54
CA ARG A 599 -54.42 13.04 -16.92
C ARG A 599 -55.44 11.89 -17.02
N GLY A 600 -55.97 11.52 -15.85
CA GLY A 600 -57.36 11.07 -15.71
C GLY A 600 -57.60 10.03 -14.62
N ASP A 601 -58.14 10.50 -13.49
CA ASP A 601 -59.16 9.85 -12.64
C ASP A 601 -58.86 8.64 -11.74
N GLU A 602 -58.96 8.94 -10.44
CA GLU A 602 -59.43 8.08 -9.33
C GLU A 602 -60.78 7.39 -9.65
N PRO A 603 -61.18 6.25 -9.02
CA PRO A 603 -61.34 6.21 -7.56
C PRO A 603 -61.15 4.88 -6.81
N SER A 604 -60.98 5.06 -5.49
CA SER A 604 -61.54 4.26 -4.39
C SER A 604 -61.05 2.84 -4.11
N GLY A 605 -60.54 2.68 -2.89
CA GLY A 605 -60.92 1.57 -2.01
C GLY A 605 -59.79 0.62 -1.62
N GLY A 606 -59.37 0.66 -0.35
CA GLY A 606 -58.54 -0.43 0.19
C GLY A 606 -57.77 -0.11 1.47
N ARG A 607 -58.46 0.25 2.54
CA ARG A 607 -57.93 0.23 3.91
C ARG A 607 -57.24 -1.10 4.21
N ARG A 608 -56.00 -1.09 4.72
CA ARG A 608 -55.58 -1.97 5.82
C ARG A 608 -54.44 -1.35 6.64
N HIS A 609 -54.82 -1.04 7.87
CA HIS A 609 -54.02 -0.71 9.04
C HIS A 609 -53.03 -1.83 9.43
N ARG A 610 -51.91 -1.43 10.04
CA ARG A 610 -51.09 -2.07 11.11
C ARG A 610 -49.63 -2.19 10.71
N ASN A 611 -48.66 -2.03 11.61
CA ASN A 611 -48.60 -1.31 12.87
C ASN A 611 -47.11 -0.97 13.06
N LYS A 612 -46.87 0.18 13.67
CA LYS A 612 -45.58 0.59 14.20
C LYS A 612 -45.39 -0.14 15.53
N GLN A 613 -44.26 -0.84 15.71
CA GLN A 613 -43.83 -1.28 17.04
C GLN A 613 -42.30 -1.30 17.08
N ASP A 614 -41.78 -0.36 17.87
CA ASP A 614 -40.46 -0.39 18.48
C ASP A 614 -40.36 -1.61 19.41
N ASP A 615 -39.18 -2.24 19.50
CA ASP A 615 -38.52 -2.57 20.78
C ASP A 615 -37.19 -3.33 20.58
N ASP A 616 -36.14 -2.70 21.09
CA ASP A 616 -35.11 -3.21 22.02
C ASP A 616 -34.48 -4.62 21.91
N ARG A 617 -33.15 -4.57 21.91
CA ARG A 617 -32.18 -5.35 22.73
C ARG A 617 -32.37 -6.87 22.87
N GLY A 618 -31.35 -7.57 22.36
CA GLY A 618 -30.54 -8.49 23.16
C GLY A 618 -31.13 -9.87 23.47
N THR A 619 -30.56 -10.90 22.84
CA THR A 619 -29.98 -12.10 23.51
C THR A 619 -29.52 -13.09 22.44
N GLY A 620 -28.21 -13.34 22.41
CA GLY A 620 -27.62 -14.40 21.59
C GLY A 620 -28.12 -15.77 22.05
N LYS A 621 -28.58 -16.59 21.11
CA LYS A 621 -28.94 -17.98 21.37
C LYS A 621 -27.66 -18.82 21.50
N PRO A 622 -27.42 -19.54 22.62
CA PRO A 622 -26.26 -20.43 22.73
C PRO A 622 -26.43 -21.66 21.83
N SER A 623 -25.33 -22.10 21.22
CA SER A 623 -25.28 -23.26 20.32
C SER A 623 -25.55 -24.56 21.10
N LYS A 624 -26.31 -25.48 20.52
CA LYS A 624 -26.72 -26.77 21.13
C LYS A 624 -25.58 -27.79 21.32
N ARG A 625 -24.31 -27.37 21.23
CA ARG A 625 -23.15 -28.28 21.12
C ARG A 625 -22.36 -28.49 22.41
N ILE A 626 -22.66 -27.72 23.46
CA ILE A 626 -21.95 -27.77 24.73
C ILE A 626 -22.98 -27.89 25.85
N ARG A 627 -22.96 -29.01 26.58
CA ARG A 627 -23.72 -29.15 27.83
C ARG A 627 -22.75 -29.15 28.99
N VAL A 628 -22.98 -28.25 29.93
CA VAL A 628 -22.30 -28.20 31.22
C VAL A 628 -23.21 -28.90 32.22
N ASN A 629 -22.69 -29.91 32.91
CA ASN A 629 -23.41 -30.64 33.94
C ASN A 629 -23.46 -29.81 35.24
N ALA A 630 -24.32 -30.21 36.19
CA ALA A 630 -24.50 -29.51 37.46
C ALA A 630 -23.25 -29.53 38.37
N ASP A 631 -22.27 -30.40 38.07
CA ASP A 631 -20.98 -30.49 38.75
C ASP A 631 -19.87 -29.66 38.07
N GLY A 632 -20.21 -28.89 37.02
CA GLY A 632 -19.26 -28.05 36.28
C GLY A 632 -18.48 -28.78 35.17
N SER A 633 -18.70 -30.08 34.96
CA SER A 633 -18.06 -30.83 33.87
C SER A 633 -18.71 -30.51 32.51
N ILE A 634 -17.90 -30.44 31.45
CA ILE A 634 -18.35 -30.09 30.10
C ILE A 634 -18.29 -31.33 29.19
N ASN A 635 -19.45 -31.78 28.69
CA ASN A 635 -19.53 -32.88 27.73
C ASN A 635 -19.61 -32.35 26.29
N ILE A 636 -18.59 -32.65 25.48
CA ILE A 636 -18.58 -32.39 24.04
C ILE A 636 -19.10 -33.65 23.33
N VAL A 637 -20.32 -33.59 22.80
CA VAL A 637 -20.91 -34.72 22.07
C VAL A 637 -20.34 -34.75 20.66
N ARG A 638 -19.46 -35.72 20.38
CA ARG A 638 -19.03 -36.10 19.02
C ARG A 638 -20.14 -36.98 18.44
N GLY A 639 -20.70 -36.58 17.30
CA GLY A 639 -21.79 -37.33 16.66
C GLY A 639 -21.26 -38.60 16.02
N GLU A 640 -21.59 -39.75 16.58
CA GLU A 640 -21.41 -41.05 15.93
C GLU A 640 -22.69 -41.44 15.19
N GLN A 641 -22.53 -41.82 13.93
CA GLN A 641 -23.58 -42.38 13.08
C GLN A 641 -23.92 -43.80 13.54
N ALA A 642 -25.20 -44.04 13.76
CA ALA A 642 -25.76 -45.34 14.09
C ALA A 642 -25.73 -46.29 12.88
N ALA A 643 -25.25 -47.52 13.08
CA ALA A 643 -25.53 -48.68 12.22
C ALA A 643 -26.47 -49.64 12.97
N PRO A 644 -27.40 -50.35 12.29
CA PRO A 644 -28.44 -51.13 12.94
C PRO A 644 -27.99 -52.54 13.32
N ALA A 645 -28.54 -53.02 14.42
CA ALA A 645 -28.29 -54.29 15.09
C ALA A 645 -28.89 -55.51 14.37
N ALA A 646 -28.23 -56.67 14.52
CA ALA A 646 -28.81 -58.01 14.40
C ALA A 646 -28.35 -58.88 15.59
N ALA A 647 -29.24 -59.78 16.02
CA ALA A 647 -29.38 -60.26 17.39
C ALA A 647 -28.74 -61.63 17.71
N SER A 648 -28.52 -61.85 19.02
CA SER A 648 -28.55 -63.13 19.80
C SER A 648 -27.48 -64.19 19.49
N SER A 649 -26.88 -64.94 20.43
CA SER A 649 -27.16 -65.27 21.84
C SER A 649 -25.89 -65.85 22.50
N GLU A 650 -25.78 -65.63 23.81
CA GLU A 650 -24.90 -66.22 24.87
C GLU A 650 -24.79 -67.78 24.90
N PRO A 651 -24.02 -68.44 25.83
CA PRO A 651 -23.43 -67.95 27.10
C PRO A 651 -22.01 -68.47 27.53
N ALA A 652 -21.58 -67.91 28.67
CA ALA A 652 -20.87 -68.54 29.80
C ALA A 652 -19.33 -68.44 29.89
N GLY A 653 -18.87 -67.97 31.06
CA GLY A 653 -17.50 -68.15 31.53
C GLY A 653 -17.06 -67.16 32.61
N GLU A 654 -17.47 -67.41 33.85
CA GLU A 654 -16.93 -66.79 35.08
C GLU A 654 -15.40 -66.93 35.17
N ASN A 655 -14.69 -65.88 35.64
CA ASN A 655 -13.94 -65.97 36.89
C ASN A 655 -13.34 -64.63 37.35
N LYS A 656 -13.30 -64.52 38.68
CA LYS A 656 -12.95 -63.40 39.56
C LYS A 656 -11.43 -63.45 39.94
N PRO A 657 -10.89 -62.63 40.87
CA PRO A 657 -9.66 -61.85 40.67
C PRO A 657 -8.52 -62.18 41.68
N ALA A 658 -7.36 -61.52 41.56
CA ALA A 658 -6.34 -61.39 42.63
C ALA A 658 -5.47 -60.15 42.35
N GLU A 659 -5.53 -59.10 43.18
CA GLU A 659 -4.57 -58.78 44.27
C GLU A 659 -3.17 -58.27 43.81
N VAL A 660 -2.98 -56.93 43.80
CA VAL A 660 -2.18 -56.08 44.75
C VAL A 660 -0.83 -56.70 45.25
N PRO A 661 0.30 -55.97 45.55
CA PRO A 661 0.50 -54.52 45.84
C PRO A 661 1.80 -53.81 45.35
N LYS A 662 1.82 -52.47 45.60
CA LYS A 662 2.92 -51.59 46.09
C LYS A 662 4.34 -51.70 45.53
N SER A 663 4.91 -50.56 45.08
CA SER A 663 5.65 -49.63 45.97
C SER A 663 6.31 -48.47 45.20
N GLU A 664 6.05 -47.25 45.65
CA GLU A 664 6.92 -46.04 45.65
C GLU A 664 8.38 -46.35 46.09
N PRO A 665 9.39 -45.43 46.03
CA PRO A 665 9.28 -43.97 45.99
C PRO A 665 10.28 -43.20 45.08
N ALA A 666 10.07 -41.89 44.97
CA ALA A 666 11.11 -40.89 44.64
C ALA A 666 12.16 -40.80 45.80
N PRO A 667 13.34 -40.12 45.68
CA PRO A 667 13.39 -38.64 45.57
C PRO A 667 14.68 -38.03 44.94
N ALA A 668 14.74 -36.69 45.00
CA ALA A 668 15.90 -35.77 44.97
C ALA A 668 16.48 -35.43 43.57
N ALA A 669 16.31 -34.21 43.05
CA ALA A 669 16.90 -32.91 43.45
C ALA A 669 18.33 -32.71 42.93
N GLU A 670 18.45 -31.88 41.89
CA GLU A 670 19.33 -30.69 41.81
C GLU A 670 18.77 -29.72 40.76
#